data_AF-A0A374P8N4-F1
#
_entry.id   AF-A0A374P8N4-F1
#
_cell.length_a   1.000
_cell.length_b   1.000
_cell.length_c   1.000
_cell.angle_alpha   90.00
_cell.angle_beta   90.00
_cell.angle_gamma   90.00
#
_symmetry.space_group_name_H-M   'P 1'
#
loop_
_entity.id
_entity.type
_entity.pdbx_description
1 polymer ?
#
loop_
_entity_poly.entity_id
_entity_poly.type
_entity_poly.pdbx_seq_one_letter_code
_entity_poly.pdbx_strand_id
1 'polypeptide(L)'
;MEHKRKITAEEYYSDPNLKRMLNAVFNKYRSYGSGRGKIKLVISSQAEAQRLQTFFGPRVRGLLGVGDHLSMEMSVIEEELGKRFMLTVPSLYEILYHEPLLTKKESLVKADTEWETLFTNVVEKLQNEENINIVDKAFCELTYDWLYRLWKKEPGSGYRILQAGLKDYNAALTSLKICLEALWYLLMDLERLERENVKKSDKIYISMLATFVAGKHSLDEKKTLAGRLFFRALENVYSQRYRENGASDPLEHVPAFMRKRMMYRLYHLSDDTTSSLFHRFTLDIYESMKKETVNLGNVEDMGDFEIKSNLFLIENPSVFHYLVDCLIEYVKANNIPKQLIRDRFPIIICTSGCFRAAVLEYVRICIERNSKCRVYFSGDFDRAGIEMMEKLKEYFPKNVSPFQMNAKTYLAGLNGKCRELSEKDREILAGKNSELARLIALHGKKVYQESIAYDLWEVLLREIQCVETVMYQTYEEGKRTMEKRKVEMFLSYCWQDDKIAADIFAYLNNVTNIHIHRDTIDIKKWDSIRDYMNNIENMDYIILLISDAYLRSRNCMYEVLEVMRDRKYKNKIFPVVVSKEIYNPTVVANYVKYWQDQQQQLEDTLSSLRIQNLGNLNQDLKIIQDIAANTADFLYLVSDMNNPEIAEINVEITKKLEEWGVI
;
A
#
# COMPACT_ATOMS: atom_id res chain seq x y z
N MET A 1 -68.53 18.28 43.95
CA MET A 1 -68.36 16.92 43.38
C MET A 1 -67.30 17.01 42.30
N GLU A 2 -66.04 16.85 42.66
CA GLU A 2 -64.95 16.75 41.68
C GLU A 2 -65.14 15.49 40.84
N HIS A 3 -65.26 15.66 39.53
CA HIS A 3 -65.17 14.55 38.58
C HIS A 3 -63.78 13.93 38.70
N LYS A 4 -63.68 12.79 39.42
CA LYS A 4 -62.48 11.94 39.41
C LYS A 4 -62.13 11.63 37.96
N ARG A 5 -61.02 12.19 37.47
CA ARG A 5 -60.40 11.88 36.18
C ARG A 5 -60.32 10.36 36.05
N LYS A 6 -60.95 9.80 35.01
CA LYS A 6 -60.82 8.37 34.68
C LYS A 6 -59.37 8.15 34.22
N ILE A 7 -58.58 7.46 35.05
CA ILE A 7 -57.21 7.05 34.73
C ILE A 7 -57.27 6.13 33.50
N THR A 8 -56.44 6.39 32.49
CA THR A 8 -56.37 5.53 31.30
C THR A 8 -55.65 4.22 31.60
N ALA A 9 -55.82 3.20 30.75
CA ALA A 9 -55.08 1.95 30.93
C ALA A 9 -53.57 2.19 30.83
N GLU A 10 -53.14 3.04 29.89
CA GLU A 10 -51.75 3.44 29.72
C GLU A 10 -51.18 4.08 30.99
N GLU A 11 -51.90 5.05 31.58
CA GLU A 11 -51.51 5.71 32.84
C GLU A 11 -51.44 4.71 34.01
N TYR A 12 -52.33 3.72 34.06
CA TYR A 12 -52.38 2.72 35.13
C TYR A 12 -51.26 1.68 35.05
N TYR A 13 -50.98 1.17 33.85
CA TYR A 13 -49.99 0.10 33.62
C TYR A 13 -48.57 0.62 33.37
N SER A 14 -48.40 1.94 33.17
CA SER A 14 -47.09 2.60 33.14
C SER A 14 -46.42 2.72 34.52
N ASP A 15 -47.05 2.22 35.59
CA ASP A 15 -46.47 2.16 36.93
C ASP A 15 -45.15 1.35 36.93
N PRO A 16 -44.01 1.96 37.33
CA PRO A 16 -42.71 1.29 37.37
C PRO A 16 -42.72 -0.01 38.20
N ASN A 17 -43.58 -0.09 39.22
CA ASN A 17 -43.70 -1.25 40.10
C ASN A 17 -44.43 -2.44 39.46
N LEU A 18 -45.11 -2.24 38.32
CA LEU A 18 -45.70 -3.34 37.53
C LEU A 18 -44.77 -3.80 36.39
N LYS A 19 -43.77 -3.00 36.02
CA LYS A 19 -42.93 -3.23 34.83
C LYS A 19 -42.30 -4.62 34.77
N ARG A 20 -41.74 -5.12 35.89
CA ARG A 20 -41.07 -6.43 35.90
C ARG A 20 -42.06 -7.58 35.73
N MET A 21 -43.23 -7.48 36.35
CA MET A 21 -44.32 -8.44 36.16
C MET A 21 -44.84 -8.40 34.72
N LEU A 22 -45.11 -7.21 34.17
CA LEU A 22 -45.54 -7.05 32.78
C LEU A 22 -44.52 -7.61 31.79
N ASN A 23 -43.23 -7.35 31.99
CA ASN A 23 -42.17 -7.96 31.20
C ASN A 23 -42.18 -9.49 31.26
N ALA A 24 -42.41 -10.08 32.44
CA ALA A 24 -42.53 -11.53 32.60
C ALA A 24 -43.75 -12.07 31.84
N VAL A 25 -44.87 -11.35 31.86
CA VAL A 25 -46.11 -11.66 31.12
C VAL A 25 -45.86 -11.61 29.61
N PHE A 26 -45.30 -10.52 29.09
CA PHE A 26 -45.02 -10.37 27.66
C PHE A 26 -44.03 -11.45 27.17
N ASN A 27 -42.99 -11.77 27.94
CA ASN A 27 -42.05 -12.83 27.59
C ASN A 27 -42.70 -14.22 27.59
N LYS A 28 -43.63 -14.46 28.51
CA LYS A 28 -44.40 -15.71 28.53
C LYS A 28 -45.32 -15.80 27.33
N TYR A 29 -46.05 -14.72 27.03
CA TYR A 29 -46.92 -14.63 25.86
C TYR A 29 -46.15 -14.86 24.56
N ARG A 30 -44.97 -14.23 24.40
CA ARG A 30 -44.07 -14.46 23.26
C ARG A 30 -43.75 -15.94 23.03
N SER A 31 -43.70 -16.75 24.10
CA SER A 31 -43.33 -18.16 24.01
C SER A 31 -44.49 -19.11 23.70
N TYR A 32 -45.70 -18.82 24.20
CA TYR A 32 -46.83 -19.77 24.14
C TYR A 32 -48.06 -19.26 23.37
N GLY A 33 -48.13 -17.96 23.03
CA GLY A 33 -49.23 -17.36 22.29
C GLY A 33 -50.62 -17.51 22.92
N SER A 34 -50.69 -17.81 24.21
CA SER A 34 -51.93 -18.07 24.95
C SER A 34 -51.73 -17.89 26.46
N GLY A 35 -52.84 -17.81 27.21
CA GLY A 35 -52.89 -17.73 28.67
C GLY A 35 -52.39 -18.96 29.43
N ARG A 36 -51.51 -19.79 28.84
CA ARG A 36 -51.00 -21.02 29.44
C ARG A 36 -49.70 -20.81 30.22
N GLY A 37 -49.66 -21.40 31.42
CA GLY A 37 -48.49 -21.50 32.27
C GLY A 37 -48.28 -20.31 33.21
N LYS A 38 -47.28 -20.44 34.09
CA LYS A 38 -47.00 -19.47 35.15
C LYS A 38 -45.90 -18.48 34.79
N ILE A 39 -46.04 -17.24 35.23
CA ILE A 39 -44.93 -16.30 35.44
C ILE A 39 -44.27 -16.58 36.80
N LYS A 40 -42.98 -16.29 36.91
CA LYS A 40 -42.21 -16.35 38.16
C LYS A 40 -41.41 -15.06 38.30
N LEU A 41 -41.48 -14.45 39.47
CA LEU A 41 -40.81 -13.18 39.77
C LEU A 41 -40.26 -13.22 41.20
N VAL A 42 -39.04 -12.71 41.39
CA VAL A 42 -38.48 -12.41 42.72
C VAL A 42 -38.67 -10.93 42.99
N ILE A 43 -39.33 -10.59 44.09
CA ILE A 43 -39.67 -9.19 44.43
C ILE A 43 -38.41 -8.41 44.79
N SER A 44 -38.21 -7.27 44.15
CA SER A 44 -37.01 -6.43 44.23
C SER A 44 -37.14 -5.25 45.18
N SER A 45 -38.36 -4.81 45.49
CA SER A 45 -38.59 -3.67 46.38
C SER A 45 -39.91 -3.79 47.15
N GLN A 46 -40.01 -3.09 48.28
CA GLN A 46 -41.23 -3.08 49.09
C GLN A 46 -42.39 -2.40 48.37
N ALA A 47 -42.10 -1.39 47.53
CA ALA A 47 -43.09 -0.72 46.68
C ALA A 47 -43.65 -1.68 45.61
N GLU A 48 -42.79 -2.50 44.99
CA GLU A 48 -43.20 -3.57 44.08
C GLU A 48 -44.07 -4.60 44.81
N ALA A 49 -43.69 -5.00 46.02
CA ALA A 49 -44.45 -5.94 46.84
C ALA A 49 -45.88 -5.45 47.12
N GLN A 50 -46.01 -4.21 47.63
CA GLN A 50 -47.32 -3.59 47.91
C GLN A 50 -48.15 -3.42 46.65
N ARG A 51 -47.52 -3.03 45.53
CA ARG A 51 -48.24 -2.83 44.27
C ARG A 51 -48.76 -4.13 43.69
N LEU A 52 -47.97 -5.20 43.72
CA LEU A 52 -48.36 -6.53 43.25
C LEU A 52 -49.41 -7.16 44.19
N GLN A 53 -49.29 -6.95 45.51
CA GLN A 53 -50.31 -7.34 46.49
C GLN A 53 -51.66 -6.70 46.15
N THR A 54 -51.67 -5.41 45.83
CA THR A 54 -52.87 -4.67 45.44
C THR A 54 -53.40 -5.14 44.08
N PHE A 55 -52.50 -5.42 43.13
CA PHE A 55 -52.86 -5.84 41.78
C PHE A 55 -53.54 -7.21 41.74
N PHE A 56 -53.02 -8.18 42.50
CA PHE A 56 -53.59 -9.54 42.54
C PHE A 56 -54.62 -9.75 43.65
N GLY A 57 -54.70 -8.82 44.61
CA GLY A 57 -55.64 -8.85 45.72
C GLY A 57 -55.64 -10.20 46.46
N PRO A 58 -56.81 -10.87 46.61
CA PRO A 58 -56.92 -12.10 47.40
C PRO A 58 -56.24 -13.31 46.75
N ARG A 59 -55.73 -13.20 45.52
CA ARG A 59 -55.10 -14.30 44.79
C ARG A 59 -53.67 -14.60 45.28
N VAL A 60 -53.07 -13.67 46.02
CA VAL A 60 -51.76 -13.86 46.66
C VAL A 60 -51.99 -14.27 48.11
N ARG A 61 -51.46 -15.44 48.51
CA ARG A 61 -51.54 -15.91 49.90
C ARG A 61 -50.43 -15.28 50.73
N GLY A 62 -50.81 -14.57 51.79
CA GLY A 62 -49.86 -13.87 52.67
C GLY A 62 -49.47 -12.48 52.17
N LEU A 63 -48.67 -11.78 52.97
CA LEU A 63 -48.09 -10.48 52.63
C LEU A 63 -46.79 -10.69 51.85
N LEU A 64 -46.68 -10.06 50.69
CA LEU A 64 -45.45 -10.04 49.90
C LEU A 64 -44.40 -9.12 50.52
N GLY A 65 -43.15 -9.61 50.58
CA GLY A 65 -41.95 -8.86 50.96
C GLY A 65 -40.84 -8.91 49.92
N VAL A 66 -39.77 -8.15 50.17
CA VAL A 66 -38.57 -8.16 49.32
C VAL A 66 -37.89 -9.54 49.40
N GLY A 67 -37.54 -10.10 48.24
CA GLY A 67 -36.93 -11.43 48.14
C GLY A 67 -37.93 -12.58 47.94
N ASP A 68 -39.24 -12.33 48.10
CA ASP A 68 -40.25 -13.38 47.93
C ASP A 68 -40.41 -13.80 46.46
N HIS A 69 -40.72 -15.08 46.28
CA HIS A 69 -41.02 -15.67 44.97
C HIS A 69 -42.52 -15.62 44.68
N LEU A 70 -42.93 -14.72 43.78
CA LEU A 70 -44.28 -14.69 43.24
C LEU A 70 -44.39 -15.62 42.03
N SER A 71 -45.35 -16.55 42.06
CA SER A 71 -45.72 -17.35 40.90
C SER A 71 -47.22 -17.25 40.63
N MET A 72 -47.58 -16.84 39.42
CA MET A 72 -48.97 -16.58 39.04
C MET A 72 -49.29 -17.20 37.67
N GLU A 73 -50.45 -17.81 37.52
CA GLU A 73 -50.94 -18.31 36.24
C GLU A 73 -51.26 -17.15 35.28
N MET A 74 -50.96 -17.32 33.99
CA MET A 74 -51.26 -16.32 32.96
C MET A 74 -52.77 -16.04 32.85
N SER A 75 -53.62 -17.04 33.04
CA SER A 75 -55.09 -16.89 33.05
C SER A 75 -55.58 -15.92 34.13
N VAL A 76 -54.92 -15.89 35.30
CA VAL A 76 -55.24 -14.95 36.38
C VAL A 76 -54.97 -13.52 35.95
N ILE A 77 -53.88 -13.30 35.22
CA ILE A 77 -53.48 -11.98 34.74
C ILE A 77 -54.42 -11.51 33.63
N GLU A 78 -54.73 -12.38 32.67
CA GLU A 78 -55.72 -12.08 31.62
C GLU A 78 -57.08 -11.70 32.20
N GLU A 79 -57.53 -12.37 33.26
CA GLU A 79 -58.77 -12.01 33.95
C GLU A 79 -58.70 -10.62 34.59
N GLU A 80 -57.57 -10.25 35.22
CA GLU A 80 -57.38 -8.91 35.80
C GLU A 80 -57.28 -7.81 34.73
N LEU A 81 -56.65 -8.10 33.58
CA LEU A 81 -56.64 -7.18 32.43
C LEU A 81 -58.06 -6.97 31.85
N GLY A 82 -58.86 -8.04 31.80
CA GLY A 82 -60.23 -8.01 31.32
C GLY A 82 -61.19 -7.23 32.22
N LYS A 83 -61.07 -7.35 33.56
CA LYS A 83 -62.02 -6.74 34.52
C LYS A 83 -62.05 -5.21 34.49
N ARG A 84 -60.88 -4.56 34.46
CA ARG A 84 -60.78 -3.11 34.71
C ARG A 84 -60.78 -2.27 33.44
N PHE A 85 -60.14 -2.75 32.38
CA PHE A 85 -59.95 -2.01 31.13
C PHE A 85 -60.35 -2.79 29.88
N MET A 86 -60.92 -4.00 30.03
CA MET A 86 -61.31 -4.88 28.92
C MET A 86 -60.14 -5.16 27.95
N LEU A 87 -58.93 -5.35 28.49
CA LEU A 87 -57.71 -5.56 27.71
C LEU A 87 -57.30 -7.03 27.67
N THR A 88 -56.68 -7.39 26.56
CA THR A 88 -55.87 -8.60 26.40
C THR A 88 -54.38 -8.28 26.61
N VAL A 89 -53.54 -9.32 26.76
CA VAL A 89 -52.07 -9.12 26.86
C VAL A 89 -51.50 -8.42 25.62
N PRO A 90 -51.85 -8.78 24.36
CA PRO A 90 -51.41 -8.05 23.18
C PRO A 90 -51.88 -6.60 23.13
N SER A 91 -53.16 -6.34 23.41
CA SER A 91 -53.70 -4.97 23.36
C SER A 91 -53.08 -4.07 24.43
N LEU A 92 -52.74 -4.62 25.61
CA LEU A 92 -52.00 -3.86 26.62
C LEU A 92 -50.58 -3.51 26.14
N TYR A 93 -49.88 -4.45 25.51
CA TYR A 93 -48.54 -4.20 24.98
C TYR A 93 -48.57 -3.13 23.89
N GLU A 94 -49.53 -3.20 22.97
CA GLU A 94 -49.71 -2.21 21.91
C GLU A 94 -50.02 -0.81 22.45
N ILE A 95 -50.80 -0.70 23.52
CA ILE A 95 -51.05 0.57 24.20
C ILE A 95 -49.77 1.13 24.84
N LEU A 96 -48.95 0.29 25.48
CA LEU A 96 -47.77 0.73 26.22
C LEU A 96 -46.55 1.03 25.33
N TYR A 97 -46.43 0.35 24.19
CA TYR A 97 -45.24 0.41 23.34
C TYR A 97 -45.51 0.88 21.91
N HIS A 98 -46.79 1.05 21.53
CA HIS A 98 -47.21 1.43 20.18
C HIS A 98 -46.73 0.46 19.08
N GLU A 99 -46.55 -0.82 19.43
CA GLU A 99 -46.20 -1.91 18.52
C GLU A 99 -46.92 -3.22 18.90
N PRO A 100 -47.21 -4.10 17.93
CA PRO A 100 -47.91 -5.35 18.20
C PRO A 100 -47.03 -6.35 18.98
N LEU A 101 -47.61 -7.05 19.96
CA LEU A 101 -46.93 -8.14 20.66
C LEU A 101 -47.00 -9.43 19.85
N LEU A 102 -45.92 -9.73 19.13
CA LEU A 102 -45.81 -10.96 18.34
C LEU A 102 -45.31 -12.13 19.18
N THR A 103 -45.87 -13.31 18.95
CA THR A 103 -45.28 -14.57 19.41
C THR A 103 -43.96 -14.86 18.69
N LYS A 104 -43.15 -15.77 19.21
CA LYS A 104 -41.94 -16.26 18.52
C LYS A 104 -42.27 -16.79 17.13
N LYS A 105 -43.40 -17.48 16.97
CA LYS A 105 -43.85 -18.01 15.69
C LYS A 105 -44.23 -16.89 14.72
N GLU A 106 -45.05 -15.94 15.15
CA GLU A 106 -45.47 -14.79 14.31
C GLU A 106 -44.29 -13.88 13.97
N SER A 107 -43.36 -13.68 14.91
CA SER A 107 -42.13 -12.92 14.67
C SER A 107 -41.24 -13.60 13.62
N LEU A 108 -41.17 -14.93 13.60
CA LEU A 108 -40.43 -15.67 12.57
C LEU A 108 -41.12 -15.55 11.21
N VAL A 109 -42.45 -15.72 11.16
CA VAL A 109 -43.23 -15.56 9.92
C VAL A 109 -43.09 -14.15 9.38
N LYS A 110 -43.25 -13.12 10.22
CA LYS A 110 -43.05 -11.72 9.84
C LYS A 110 -41.64 -11.50 9.28
N ALA A 111 -40.61 -12.02 9.95
CA ALA A 111 -39.23 -11.88 9.50
C ALA A 111 -38.97 -12.59 8.17
N ASP A 112 -39.57 -13.76 7.94
CA ASP A 112 -39.46 -14.46 6.65
C ASP A 112 -40.25 -13.75 5.54
N THR A 113 -41.43 -13.21 5.84
CA THR A 113 -42.17 -12.35 4.90
C THR A 113 -41.38 -11.10 4.55
N GLU A 114 -40.87 -10.37 5.54
CA GLU A 114 -40.00 -9.19 5.32
C GLU A 114 -38.75 -9.57 4.51
N TRP A 115 -38.16 -10.73 4.78
CA TRP A 115 -37.05 -11.24 3.99
C TRP A 115 -37.43 -11.46 2.53
N GLU A 116 -38.55 -12.11 2.24
CA GLU A 116 -39.00 -12.37 0.87
C GLU A 116 -39.40 -11.07 0.13
N THR A 117 -40.21 -10.22 0.78
CA THR A 117 -40.66 -8.96 0.17
C THR A 117 -39.52 -8.00 -0.11
N LEU A 118 -38.43 -8.06 0.65
CA LEU A 118 -37.25 -7.24 0.42
C LEU A 118 -36.68 -7.45 -0.99
N PHE A 119 -36.60 -8.70 -1.46
CA PHE A 119 -36.04 -9.02 -2.78
C PHE A 119 -37.01 -8.64 -3.90
N THR A 120 -38.31 -8.90 -3.72
CA THR A 120 -39.32 -8.44 -4.69
C THR A 120 -39.27 -6.93 -4.84
N ASN A 121 -39.27 -6.20 -3.72
CA ASN A 121 -39.25 -4.74 -3.72
C ASN A 121 -37.95 -4.17 -4.31
N VAL A 122 -36.80 -4.81 -4.09
CA VAL A 122 -35.53 -4.31 -4.65
C VAL A 122 -35.48 -4.51 -6.17
N VAL A 123 -35.98 -5.66 -6.67
CA VAL A 123 -36.08 -5.94 -8.12
C VAL A 123 -36.99 -4.90 -8.78
N GLU A 124 -38.19 -4.68 -8.21
CA GLU A 124 -39.15 -3.71 -8.75
C GLU A 124 -38.60 -2.29 -8.74
N LYS A 125 -37.94 -1.87 -7.65
CA LYS A 125 -37.33 -0.54 -7.57
C LYS A 125 -36.23 -0.33 -8.60
N LEU A 126 -35.33 -1.29 -8.78
CA LEU A 126 -34.26 -1.20 -9.77
C LEU A 126 -34.80 -1.10 -11.19
N GLN A 127 -35.83 -1.88 -11.50
CA GLN A 127 -36.48 -1.86 -12.81
C GLN A 127 -37.21 -0.55 -13.08
N ASN A 128 -37.94 -0.03 -12.09
CA ASN A 128 -38.80 1.16 -12.25
C ASN A 128 -38.04 2.48 -12.14
N GLU A 129 -37.07 2.59 -11.22
CA GLU A 129 -36.35 3.83 -10.93
C GLU A 129 -35.11 3.99 -11.82
N GLU A 130 -34.39 2.90 -12.12
CA GLU A 130 -33.07 2.95 -12.80
C GLU A 130 -33.05 2.25 -14.17
N ASN A 131 -34.14 1.59 -14.56
CA ASN A 131 -34.21 0.72 -15.74
C ASN A 131 -33.15 -0.41 -15.72
N ILE A 132 -32.86 -0.95 -14.53
CA ILE A 132 -31.90 -2.03 -14.32
C ILE A 132 -32.66 -3.35 -14.10
N ASN A 133 -32.34 -4.36 -14.92
CA ASN A 133 -32.94 -5.69 -14.82
C ASN A 133 -31.99 -6.69 -14.16
N ILE A 134 -31.98 -6.78 -12.83
CA ILE A 134 -31.08 -7.70 -12.10
C ILE A 134 -31.45 -9.19 -12.19
N VAL A 135 -32.57 -9.54 -12.84
CA VAL A 135 -32.89 -10.93 -13.20
C VAL A 135 -32.50 -11.27 -14.63
N ASP A 136 -31.78 -10.37 -15.31
CA ASP A 136 -31.18 -10.64 -16.62
C ASP A 136 -30.23 -11.85 -16.55
N LYS A 137 -30.31 -12.70 -17.58
CA LYS A 137 -29.55 -13.95 -17.62
C LYS A 137 -28.04 -13.73 -17.57
N ALA A 138 -27.52 -12.73 -18.29
CA ALA A 138 -26.09 -12.46 -18.31
C ALA A 138 -25.60 -11.91 -16.96
N PHE A 139 -26.40 -11.07 -16.30
CA PHE A 139 -26.08 -10.61 -14.94
C PHE A 139 -26.08 -11.75 -13.91
N CYS A 140 -27.07 -12.65 -13.98
CA CYS A 140 -27.12 -13.87 -13.16
C CYS A 140 -25.88 -14.75 -13.37
N GLU A 141 -25.46 -14.96 -14.62
CA GLU A 141 -24.26 -15.73 -14.96
C GLU A 141 -22.98 -15.07 -14.42
N LEU A 142 -22.81 -13.75 -14.62
CA LEU A 142 -21.64 -13.01 -14.12
C LEU A 142 -21.55 -12.98 -12.60
N THR A 143 -22.70 -13.01 -11.92
CA THR A 143 -22.77 -13.00 -10.45
C THR A 143 -22.93 -14.38 -9.82
N TYR A 144 -22.93 -15.47 -10.60
CA TYR A 144 -23.18 -16.83 -10.11
C TYR A 144 -24.43 -16.91 -9.22
N ASP A 145 -25.52 -16.30 -9.71
CA ASP A 145 -26.81 -16.20 -9.02
C ASP A 145 -26.70 -15.68 -7.58
N TRP A 146 -25.79 -14.73 -7.33
CA TRP A 146 -25.50 -14.24 -5.98
C TRP A 146 -26.76 -13.74 -5.26
N LEU A 147 -27.64 -13.00 -5.92
CA LEU A 147 -28.87 -12.49 -5.30
C LEU A 147 -29.82 -13.63 -4.88
N TYR A 148 -29.96 -14.67 -5.70
CA TYR A 148 -30.75 -15.85 -5.36
C TYR A 148 -30.14 -16.62 -4.19
N ARG A 149 -28.81 -16.79 -4.18
CA ARG A 149 -28.08 -17.47 -3.10
C ARG A 149 -28.13 -16.67 -1.80
N LEU A 150 -28.09 -15.35 -1.88
CA LEU A 150 -28.37 -14.45 -0.78
C LEU A 150 -29.78 -14.68 -0.25
N TRP A 151 -30.81 -14.65 -1.11
CA TRP A 151 -32.20 -14.93 -0.75
C TRP A 151 -32.38 -16.30 -0.09
N LYS A 152 -31.67 -17.34 -0.57
CA LYS A 152 -31.65 -18.69 0.03
C LYS A 152 -30.87 -18.78 1.35
N LYS A 153 -30.34 -17.67 1.87
CA LYS A 153 -29.58 -17.59 3.11
C LYS A 153 -28.32 -18.47 3.09
N GLU A 154 -27.69 -18.62 1.92
CA GLU A 154 -26.51 -19.46 1.77
C GLU A 154 -25.31 -18.91 2.58
N PRO A 155 -24.51 -19.76 3.26
CA PRO A 155 -23.30 -19.33 3.93
C PRO A 155 -22.35 -18.53 3.01
N GLY A 156 -21.82 -17.41 3.51
CA GLY A 156 -20.89 -16.57 2.76
C GLY A 156 -21.50 -15.62 1.73
N SER A 157 -22.81 -15.75 1.41
CA SER A 157 -23.51 -14.83 0.49
C SER A 157 -23.62 -13.39 1.02
N GLY A 158 -23.46 -13.20 2.32
CA GLY A 158 -23.76 -11.94 3.01
C GLY A 158 -25.09 -11.93 3.74
N TYR A 159 -25.81 -13.07 3.81
CA TYR A 159 -27.13 -13.13 4.46
C TYR A 159 -27.12 -12.57 5.90
N ARG A 160 -26.09 -12.86 6.71
CA ARG A 160 -25.99 -12.34 8.08
C ARG A 160 -25.83 -10.81 8.12
N ILE A 161 -25.15 -10.25 7.12
CA ILE A 161 -24.94 -8.81 6.98
C ILE A 161 -26.29 -8.15 6.69
N LEU A 162 -27.04 -8.67 5.71
CA LEU A 162 -28.35 -8.15 5.34
C LEU A 162 -29.39 -8.37 6.47
N GLN A 163 -29.40 -9.54 7.09
CA GLN A 163 -30.28 -9.89 8.21
C GLN A 163 -30.04 -8.98 9.42
N ALA A 164 -28.80 -8.62 9.72
CA ALA A 164 -28.51 -7.65 10.78
C ALA A 164 -29.03 -6.24 10.43
N GLY A 165 -29.06 -5.90 9.13
CA GLY A 165 -29.58 -4.64 8.60
C GLY A 165 -31.11 -4.53 8.63
N LEU A 166 -31.83 -5.65 8.56
CA LEU A 166 -33.30 -5.70 8.55
C LEU A 166 -33.99 -5.13 9.79
N LYS A 167 -33.25 -4.81 10.86
CA LYS A 167 -33.79 -4.00 11.96
C LYS A 167 -34.41 -2.68 11.48
N ASP A 168 -33.88 -2.15 10.38
CA ASP A 168 -34.47 -1.06 9.62
C ASP A 168 -34.68 -1.55 8.18
N TYR A 169 -35.92 -1.94 7.88
CA TYR A 169 -36.31 -2.47 6.58
C TYR A 169 -35.99 -1.51 5.43
N ASN A 170 -36.25 -0.22 5.61
CA ASN A 170 -36.03 0.78 4.55
C ASN A 170 -34.54 1.00 4.30
N ALA A 171 -33.73 1.04 5.36
CA ALA A 171 -32.27 1.10 5.22
C ALA A 171 -31.69 -0.16 4.57
N ALA A 172 -32.23 -1.34 4.89
CA ALA A 172 -31.83 -2.61 4.27
C ALA A 172 -32.19 -2.65 2.78
N LEU A 173 -33.42 -2.25 2.43
CA LEU A 173 -33.88 -2.15 1.03
C LEU A 173 -33.00 -1.20 0.22
N THR A 174 -32.78 0.00 0.76
CA THR A 174 -31.92 1.01 0.12
C THR A 174 -30.49 0.50 -0.03
N SER A 175 -29.95 -0.16 1.00
CA SER A 175 -28.58 -0.70 0.95
C SER A 175 -28.41 -1.84 -0.06
N LEU A 176 -29.42 -2.70 -0.19
CA LEU A 176 -29.42 -3.77 -1.18
C LEU A 176 -29.57 -3.21 -2.60
N LYS A 177 -30.43 -2.20 -2.80
CA LYS A 177 -30.55 -1.47 -4.08
C LYS A 177 -29.19 -0.92 -4.52
N ILE A 178 -28.54 -0.14 -3.65
CA ILE A 178 -27.21 0.46 -3.92
C ILE A 178 -26.16 -0.60 -4.26
N CYS A 179 -26.15 -1.71 -3.53
CA CYS A 179 -25.24 -2.83 -3.78
C CYS A 179 -25.45 -3.42 -5.18
N LEU A 180 -26.69 -3.65 -5.57
CA LEU A 180 -27.06 -4.25 -6.85
C LEU A 180 -26.82 -3.30 -8.03
N GLU A 181 -27.12 -2.01 -7.89
CA GLU A 181 -26.76 -0.98 -8.88
C GLU A 181 -25.26 -0.95 -9.11
N ALA A 182 -24.47 -0.92 -8.03
CA ALA A 182 -23.02 -0.91 -8.13
C ALA A 182 -22.48 -2.15 -8.84
N LEU A 183 -23.04 -3.33 -8.58
CA LEU A 183 -22.68 -4.57 -9.30
C LEU A 183 -23.11 -4.51 -10.77
N TRP A 184 -24.30 -4.00 -11.07
CA TRP A 184 -24.80 -3.89 -12.44
C TRP A 184 -23.88 -3.00 -13.28
N TYR A 185 -23.60 -1.78 -12.84
CA TYR A 185 -22.73 -0.86 -13.59
C TYR A 185 -21.30 -1.39 -13.71
N LEU A 186 -20.81 -2.11 -12.70
CA LEU A 186 -19.47 -2.70 -12.73
C LEU A 186 -19.36 -3.87 -13.71
N LEU A 187 -20.40 -4.71 -13.82
CA LEU A 187 -20.33 -5.99 -14.54
C LEU A 187 -21.04 -5.98 -15.90
N MET A 188 -22.07 -5.15 -16.07
CA MET A 188 -22.96 -5.12 -17.25
C MET A 188 -22.83 -3.84 -18.07
N ASP A 189 -22.63 -2.69 -17.43
CA ASP A 189 -22.71 -1.36 -18.08
C ASP A 189 -21.53 -0.45 -17.69
N LEU A 190 -20.32 -0.97 -17.90
CA LEU A 190 -19.08 -0.24 -17.62
C LEU A 190 -18.97 1.04 -18.46
N GLU A 191 -19.43 0.99 -19.71
CA GLU A 191 -19.36 2.12 -20.64
C GLU A 191 -20.17 3.34 -20.18
N ARG A 192 -21.32 3.13 -19.52
CA ARG A 192 -22.09 4.24 -18.95
C ARG A 192 -21.33 4.88 -17.78
N LEU A 193 -20.70 4.07 -16.94
CA LEU A 193 -19.87 4.56 -15.85
C LEU A 193 -18.66 5.36 -16.37
N GLU A 194 -18.01 4.91 -17.44
CA GLU A 194 -16.89 5.61 -18.09
C GLU A 194 -17.30 6.94 -18.73
N ARG A 195 -18.46 6.97 -19.40
CA ARG A 195 -19.01 8.18 -20.04
C ARG A 195 -19.33 9.27 -19.03
N GLU A 196 -19.91 8.91 -17.89
CA GLU A 196 -20.32 9.88 -16.86
C GLU A 196 -19.15 10.31 -15.95
N ASN A 197 -18.02 9.58 -15.89
CA ASN A 197 -16.86 9.87 -15.03
C ASN A 197 -15.55 10.33 -15.73
N VAL A 198 -15.61 10.73 -17.01
CA VAL A 198 -14.54 11.42 -17.79
C VAL A 198 -13.09 10.98 -17.51
N LYS A 199 -12.73 9.79 -18.01
CA LYS A 199 -11.53 9.47 -18.83
C LYS A 199 -11.52 7.96 -19.09
N LYS A 200 -11.08 7.53 -20.28
CA LYS A 200 -10.61 6.16 -20.56
C LYS A 200 -9.35 5.88 -19.73
N SER A 201 -9.54 5.67 -18.45
CA SER A 201 -8.53 5.18 -17.51
C SER A 201 -8.91 3.73 -17.23
N ASP A 202 -7.96 2.81 -17.31
CA ASP A 202 -8.17 1.36 -17.06
C ASP A 202 -8.59 1.02 -15.60
N LYS A 203 -8.96 2.03 -14.80
CA LYS A 203 -9.16 1.97 -13.34
C LYS A 203 -10.34 2.84 -12.92
N ILE A 204 -11.32 2.24 -12.24
CA ILE A 204 -12.48 2.94 -11.66
C ILE A 204 -12.29 3.10 -10.16
N TYR A 205 -12.43 4.30 -9.61
CA TYR A 205 -12.33 4.50 -8.16
C TYR A 205 -13.64 4.15 -7.44
N ILE A 206 -13.57 3.39 -6.35
CA ILE A 206 -14.73 2.98 -5.54
C ILE A 206 -15.51 4.19 -5.03
N SER A 207 -14.82 5.29 -4.69
CA SER A 207 -15.47 6.53 -4.28
C SER A 207 -16.27 7.19 -5.41
N MET A 208 -15.82 7.03 -6.66
CA MET A 208 -16.54 7.53 -7.84
C MET A 208 -17.74 6.65 -8.14
N LEU A 209 -17.58 5.32 -8.12
CA LEU A 209 -18.70 4.37 -8.21
C LEU A 209 -19.75 4.62 -7.11
N ALA A 210 -19.31 4.83 -5.87
CA ALA A 210 -20.19 5.16 -4.75
C ALA A 210 -20.99 6.45 -4.98
N THR A 211 -20.32 7.50 -5.47
CA THR A 211 -20.93 8.80 -5.77
C THR A 211 -21.92 8.70 -6.92
N PHE A 212 -21.61 7.88 -7.93
CA PHE A 212 -22.46 7.62 -9.07
C PHE A 212 -23.79 6.95 -8.67
N VAL A 213 -23.76 5.92 -7.81
CA VAL A 213 -24.98 5.16 -7.46
C VAL A 213 -25.83 5.82 -6.38
N ALA A 214 -25.24 6.50 -5.40
CA ALA A 214 -26.02 7.02 -4.26
C ALA A 214 -25.40 8.20 -3.51
N GLY A 215 -24.07 8.33 -3.52
CA GLY A 215 -23.36 9.41 -2.83
C GLY A 215 -22.06 8.97 -2.16
N LYS A 216 -21.33 9.96 -1.62
CA LYS A 216 -19.99 9.75 -1.06
C LYS A 216 -19.98 8.68 0.03
N HIS A 217 -19.03 7.75 -0.06
CA HIS A 217 -18.85 6.64 0.88
C HIS A 217 -20.01 5.63 0.98
N SER A 218 -21.01 5.67 0.08
CA SER A 218 -22.12 4.70 0.09
C SER A 218 -21.65 3.25 0.01
N LEU A 219 -20.52 2.99 -0.67
CA LEU A 219 -19.88 1.68 -0.78
C LEU A 219 -18.71 1.46 0.20
N ASP A 220 -18.53 2.31 1.22
CA ASP A 220 -17.51 2.13 2.24
C ASP A 220 -17.93 1.03 3.25
N GLU A 221 -17.31 -0.14 3.11
CA GLU A 221 -17.49 -1.32 3.96
C GLU A 221 -17.37 -1.03 5.47
N LYS A 222 -16.56 -0.05 5.89
CA LYS A 222 -16.42 0.30 7.32
C LYS A 222 -17.56 1.16 7.83
N LYS A 223 -18.31 1.83 6.95
CA LYS A 223 -19.31 2.84 7.32
C LYS A 223 -20.74 2.40 7.05
N THR A 224 -20.99 1.72 5.93
CA THR A 224 -22.36 1.50 5.44
C THR A 224 -22.70 0.02 5.33
N LEU A 225 -23.99 -0.28 5.43
CA LEU A 225 -24.52 -1.63 5.15
C LEU A 225 -24.31 -1.99 3.68
N ALA A 226 -24.60 -1.07 2.76
CA ALA A 226 -24.38 -1.25 1.33
C ALA A 226 -22.93 -1.60 0.99
N GLY A 227 -21.94 -0.92 1.57
CA GLY A 227 -20.52 -1.22 1.34
C GLY A 227 -20.10 -2.60 1.85
N ARG A 228 -20.61 -3.03 3.02
CA ARG A 228 -20.37 -4.39 3.53
C ARG A 228 -20.98 -5.46 2.62
N LEU A 229 -22.20 -5.22 2.13
CA LEU A 229 -22.87 -6.13 1.20
C LEU A 229 -22.15 -6.20 -0.14
N PHE A 230 -21.78 -5.05 -0.70
CA PHE A 230 -21.07 -4.95 -1.97
C PHE A 230 -19.73 -5.68 -1.92
N PHE A 231 -18.89 -5.42 -0.91
CA PHE A 231 -17.63 -6.14 -0.76
C PHE A 231 -17.85 -7.65 -0.60
N ARG A 232 -18.85 -8.07 0.19
CA ARG A 232 -19.17 -9.49 0.36
C ARG A 232 -19.66 -10.14 -0.93
N ALA A 233 -20.41 -9.41 -1.76
CA ALA A 233 -20.84 -9.86 -3.07
C ALA A 233 -19.63 -10.13 -3.96
N LEU A 234 -18.70 -9.17 -4.08
CA LEU A 234 -17.47 -9.34 -4.86
C LEU A 234 -16.65 -10.56 -4.40
N GLU A 235 -16.48 -10.75 -3.08
CA GLU A 235 -15.78 -11.93 -2.54
C GLU A 235 -16.51 -13.24 -2.86
N ASN A 236 -17.84 -13.26 -2.76
CA ASN A 236 -18.63 -14.46 -2.98
C ASN A 236 -18.67 -14.87 -4.46
N VAL A 237 -18.88 -13.89 -5.35
CA VAL A 237 -18.82 -14.05 -6.81
C VAL A 237 -17.45 -14.56 -7.23
N TYR A 238 -16.39 -13.94 -6.69
CA TYR A 238 -15.01 -14.36 -6.94
C TYR A 238 -14.77 -15.81 -6.51
N SER A 239 -15.20 -16.17 -5.30
CA SER A 239 -15.05 -17.52 -4.77
C SER A 239 -15.80 -18.57 -5.59
N GLN A 240 -16.94 -18.22 -6.21
CA GLN A 240 -17.66 -19.14 -7.10
C GLN A 240 -16.97 -19.31 -8.44
N ARG A 241 -16.59 -18.21 -9.08
CA ARG A 241 -15.80 -18.23 -10.32
C ARG A 241 -14.60 -19.15 -10.21
N TYR A 242 -13.97 -19.14 -9.05
CA TYR A 242 -12.77 -19.91 -8.81
C TYR A 242 -13.06 -21.40 -8.50
N ARG A 243 -14.13 -21.70 -7.75
CA ARG A 243 -14.59 -23.08 -7.52
C ARG A 243 -15.00 -23.78 -8.81
N GLU A 244 -15.63 -23.07 -9.74
CA GLU A 244 -16.08 -23.66 -11.01
C GLU A 244 -14.96 -23.82 -12.04
N ASN A 245 -14.01 -22.88 -12.08
CA ASN A 245 -12.93 -22.90 -13.09
C ASN A 245 -11.69 -23.72 -12.71
N GLY A 246 -11.51 -24.10 -11.43
CA GLY A 246 -10.38 -24.93 -10.99
C GLY A 246 -8.99 -24.34 -11.21
N ALA A 247 -8.87 -23.01 -11.37
CA ALA A 247 -7.60 -22.29 -11.58
C ALA A 247 -6.72 -22.29 -10.30
N SER A 248 -5.62 -21.53 -10.24
CA SER A 248 -4.81 -21.23 -9.02
C SER A 248 -5.22 -19.87 -8.42
N ASP A 249 -5.37 -19.72 -7.10
CA ASP A 249 -6.10 -18.61 -6.47
C ASP A 249 -5.16 -17.41 -6.50
N PRO A 250 -5.43 -16.37 -7.32
CA PRO A 250 -4.53 -15.23 -7.38
C PRO A 250 -4.41 -14.47 -6.04
N LEU A 251 -5.28 -14.76 -5.07
CA LEU A 251 -5.20 -14.24 -3.71
C LEU A 251 -4.56 -15.22 -2.70
N GLU A 252 -4.14 -16.42 -3.10
CA GLU A 252 -3.56 -17.42 -2.20
C GLU A 252 -2.34 -16.88 -1.45
N HIS A 253 -1.43 -16.24 -2.19
CA HIS A 253 -0.21 -15.65 -1.65
C HIS A 253 -0.35 -14.19 -1.23
N VAL A 254 -1.55 -13.60 -1.38
CA VAL A 254 -1.79 -12.20 -1.02
C VAL A 254 -1.93 -12.08 0.50
N PRO A 255 -1.08 -11.27 1.17
CA PRO A 255 -1.16 -11.08 2.61
C PRO A 255 -2.49 -10.48 3.04
N ALA A 256 -2.94 -10.81 4.25
CA ALA A 256 -4.23 -10.37 4.78
C ALA A 256 -4.45 -8.85 4.70
N PHE A 257 -3.40 -8.04 4.90
CA PHE A 257 -3.49 -6.58 4.81
C PHE A 257 -3.70 -6.03 3.38
N MET A 258 -3.40 -6.83 2.34
CA MET A 258 -3.64 -6.48 0.92
C MET A 258 -4.87 -7.17 0.32
N ARG A 259 -5.38 -8.26 0.91
CA ARG A 259 -6.47 -9.07 0.33
C ARG A 259 -7.66 -8.22 -0.12
N LYS A 260 -8.12 -7.29 0.72
CA LYS A 260 -9.23 -6.39 0.39
C LYS A 260 -8.95 -5.54 -0.86
N ARG A 261 -7.75 -4.96 -0.94
CA ARG A 261 -7.35 -4.09 -2.05
C ARG A 261 -7.24 -4.90 -3.34
N MET A 262 -6.61 -6.07 -3.26
CA MET A 262 -6.49 -7.00 -4.39
C MET A 262 -7.85 -7.51 -4.86
N MET A 263 -8.80 -7.75 -3.95
CA MET A 263 -10.19 -8.07 -4.32
C MET A 263 -10.79 -6.98 -5.21
N TYR A 264 -10.63 -5.70 -4.87
CA TYR A 264 -11.08 -4.62 -5.75
C TYR A 264 -10.34 -4.60 -7.10
N ARG A 265 -9.02 -4.84 -7.10
CA ARG A 265 -8.21 -4.83 -8.34
C ARG A 265 -8.68 -5.89 -9.34
N LEU A 266 -9.11 -7.05 -8.86
CA LEU A 266 -9.65 -8.13 -9.71
C LEU A 266 -10.93 -7.73 -10.47
N TYR A 267 -11.63 -6.70 -10.02
CA TYR A 267 -12.79 -6.11 -10.69
C TYR A 267 -12.48 -4.72 -11.27
N HIS A 268 -11.20 -4.42 -11.55
CA HIS A 268 -10.75 -3.11 -12.09
C HIS A 268 -11.11 -1.90 -11.20
N LEU A 269 -11.39 -2.15 -9.92
CA LEU A 269 -11.69 -1.12 -8.94
C LEU A 269 -10.42 -0.63 -8.22
N SER A 270 -10.41 0.65 -7.89
CA SER A 270 -9.38 1.35 -7.14
C SER A 270 -9.92 1.93 -5.86
N ASP A 271 -9.24 1.65 -4.76
CA ASP A 271 -9.48 2.32 -3.50
C ASP A 271 -8.46 3.44 -3.26
N ASP A 272 -8.63 4.16 -2.15
CA ASP A 272 -7.72 5.25 -1.81
C ASP A 272 -6.35 4.71 -1.41
N THR A 273 -5.37 4.90 -2.29
CA THR A 273 -3.96 4.56 -2.08
C THR A 273 -3.15 5.74 -1.53
N THR A 274 -3.66 6.97 -1.65
CA THR A 274 -2.93 8.19 -1.30
C THR A 274 -2.94 8.47 0.20
N SER A 275 -4.03 8.14 0.89
CA SER A 275 -4.10 8.27 2.36
C SER A 275 -3.30 7.20 3.11
N SER A 276 -2.96 6.09 2.46
CA SER A 276 -2.06 5.10 3.03
C SER A 276 -0.62 5.53 2.79
N LEU A 277 -0.03 6.27 3.72
CA LEU A 277 1.31 6.85 3.59
C LEU A 277 2.22 6.56 4.78
N PHE A 278 3.52 6.75 4.56
CA PHE A 278 4.57 6.75 5.58
C PHE A 278 5.68 7.73 5.19
N HIS A 279 6.53 8.09 6.15
CA HIS A 279 7.71 8.91 5.85
C HIS A 279 8.93 8.00 5.73
N ARG A 280 9.72 8.22 4.69
CA ARG A 280 10.95 7.47 4.44
C ARG A 280 12.11 8.45 4.45
N PHE A 281 13.20 8.03 5.07
CA PHE A 281 14.51 8.63 4.87
C PHE A 281 15.39 7.59 4.19
N THR A 282 15.77 7.91 2.96
CA THR A 282 16.76 7.16 2.17
C THR A 282 17.82 8.12 1.69
N LEU A 283 18.99 7.58 1.41
CA LEU A 283 19.88 8.22 0.45
C LEU A 283 19.33 7.94 -0.95
N ASP A 284 18.88 8.97 -1.68
CA ASP A 284 18.33 8.81 -3.03
C ASP A 284 19.42 8.27 -3.98
N ILE A 285 18.99 7.60 -5.05
CA ILE A 285 19.77 7.16 -6.22
C ILE A 285 20.55 8.34 -6.83
N TYR A 286 20.08 9.57 -6.60
CA TYR A 286 20.67 10.86 -6.98
C TYR A 286 21.55 11.52 -5.91
N GLU A 287 22.00 10.77 -4.90
CA GLU A 287 23.01 11.22 -3.93
C GLU A 287 22.57 12.44 -3.09
N SER A 288 21.28 12.54 -2.75
CA SER A 288 20.77 13.49 -1.75
C SER A 288 20.08 12.75 -0.60
N MET A 289 20.36 13.18 0.64
CA MET A 289 19.63 12.75 1.84
C MET A 289 18.20 13.24 1.71
N LYS A 290 17.28 12.33 1.36
CA LYS A 290 15.93 12.69 0.97
C LYS A 290 14.95 12.18 2.01
N LYS A 291 14.24 13.14 2.60
CA LYS A 291 13.08 12.91 3.42
C LYS A 291 11.86 13.00 2.52
N GLU A 292 11.11 11.92 2.40
CA GLU A 292 9.96 11.86 1.51
C GLU A 292 8.75 11.24 2.19
N THR A 293 7.57 11.55 1.65
CA THR A 293 6.31 10.92 2.03
C THR A 293 5.93 9.95 0.92
N VAL A 294 5.90 8.66 1.24
CA VAL A 294 5.60 7.58 0.29
C VAL A 294 4.18 7.10 0.55
N ASN A 295 3.32 7.09 -0.47
CA ASN A 295 1.98 6.50 -0.39
C ASN A 295 1.92 5.11 -1.05
N LEU A 296 0.81 4.38 -0.88
CA LEU A 296 0.68 3.03 -1.42
C LEU A 296 0.77 3.00 -2.96
N GLY A 297 0.24 4.02 -3.65
CA GLY A 297 0.37 4.12 -5.10
C GLY A 297 1.84 4.22 -5.52
N ASN A 298 2.63 5.03 -4.80
CA ASN A 298 4.08 5.09 -5.04
C ASN A 298 4.77 3.75 -4.82
N VAL A 299 4.32 2.94 -3.85
CA VAL A 299 4.86 1.60 -3.56
C VAL A 299 4.47 0.61 -4.66
N GLU A 300 3.22 0.62 -5.11
CA GLU A 300 2.72 -0.25 -6.18
C GLU A 300 3.40 0.07 -7.53
N ASP A 301 3.71 1.34 -7.78
CA ASP A 301 4.41 1.81 -8.99
C ASP A 301 5.94 1.65 -8.88
N MET A 302 6.47 1.05 -7.81
CA MET A 302 7.91 0.79 -7.69
C MET A 302 8.34 -0.27 -8.70
N GLY A 303 9.01 0.17 -9.77
CA GLY A 303 9.69 -0.72 -10.72
C GLY A 303 10.79 -1.57 -10.06
N ASP A 304 11.54 -2.31 -10.87
CA ASP A 304 12.61 -3.16 -10.37
C ASP A 304 13.80 -2.34 -9.87
N PHE A 305 14.07 -2.44 -8.58
CA PHE A 305 15.25 -1.84 -7.95
C PHE A 305 15.83 -2.81 -6.92
N GLU A 306 17.15 -2.82 -6.82
CA GLU A 306 17.88 -3.71 -5.91
C GLU A 306 17.81 -3.15 -4.47
N ILE A 307 17.45 -4.02 -3.52
CA ILE A 307 17.32 -3.67 -2.10
C ILE A 307 18.44 -4.34 -1.34
N LYS A 308 19.50 -3.59 -1.05
CA LYS A 308 20.69 -4.12 -0.37
C LYS A 308 20.75 -3.82 1.13
N SER A 309 19.87 -2.97 1.63
CA SER A 309 19.90 -2.45 3.01
C SER A 309 18.85 -3.06 3.92
N ASN A 310 19.15 -3.05 5.23
CA ASN A 310 18.17 -3.34 6.29
C ASN A 310 17.21 -2.16 6.48
N LEU A 311 16.00 -2.47 6.95
CA LEU A 311 14.95 -1.48 7.25
C LEU A 311 14.89 -1.20 8.75
N PHE A 312 14.82 0.06 9.12
CA PHE A 312 14.66 0.53 10.49
C PHE A 312 13.35 1.31 10.61
N LEU A 313 12.33 0.67 11.18
CA LEU A 313 10.99 1.21 11.35
C LEU A 313 10.87 1.87 12.72
N ILE A 314 10.52 3.15 12.72
CA ILE A 314 10.36 4.02 13.88
C ILE A 314 8.90 4.44 13.95
N GLU A 315 8.24 4.21 15.08
CA GLU A 315 6.85 4.61 15.26
C GLU A 315 6.66 6.13 15.32
N ASN A 316 7.50 6.80 16.11
CA ASN A 316 7.33 8.21 16.48
C ASN A 316 8.02 9.18 15.48
N PRO A 317 7.29 10.17 14.94
CA PRO A 317 7.86 11.15 14.01
C PRO A 317 9.02 11.99 14.57
N SER A 318 8.97 12.38 15.85
CA SER A 318 10.01 13.18 16.49
C SER A 318 11.30 12.39 16.64
N VAL A 319 11.21 11.12 17.07
CA VAL A 319 12.36 10.21 17.15
C VAL A 319 12.95 9.96 15.77
N PHE A 320 12.10 9.78 14.76
CA PHE A 320 12.56 9.67 13.38
C PHE A 320 13.34 10.90 12.92
N HIS A 321 12.85 12.12 13.18
CA HIS A 321 13.58 13.35 12.83
C HIS A 321 14.90 13.46 13.57
N TYR A 322 14.92 13.19 14.88
CA TYR A 322 16.15 13.16 15.66
C TYR A 322 17.20 12.21 15.08
N LEU A 323 16.82 10.96 14.78
CA LEU A 323 17.74 9.97 14.21
C LEU A 323 18.26 10.39 12.82
N VAL A 324 17.39 11.00 12.00
CA VAL A 324 17.78 11.54 10.70
C VAL A 324 18.77 12.68 10.85
N ASP A 325 18.54 13.62 11.78
CA ASP A 325 19.44 14.75 12.01
C ASP A 325 20.81 14.27 12.50
N CYS A 326 20.87 13.35 13.47
CA CYS A 326 22.12 12.73 13.93
C CYS A 326 22.87 12.04 12.78
N LEU A 327 22.15 11.36 11.89
CA LEU A 327 22.73 10.68 10.73
C LEU A 327 23.32 11.67 9.72
N ILE A 328 22.61 12.76 9.43
CA ILE A 328 23.07 13.84 8.56
C ILE A 328 24.34 14.48 9.14
N GLU A 329 24.35 14.77 10.44
CA GLU A 329 25.50 15.34 11.13
C GLU A 329 26.70 14.41 11.09
N TYR A 330 26.50 13.12 11.39
CA TYR A 330 27.57 12.13 11.37
C TYR A 330 28.22 11.98 9.99
N VAL A 331 27.41 11.89 8.92
CA VAL A 331 27.93 11.79 7.55
C VAL A 331 28.72 13.05 7.15
N LYS A 332 28.23 14.23 7.53
CA LYS A 332 28.93 15.51 7.29
C LYS A 332 30.24 15.61 8.05
N ALA A 333 30.24 15.25 9.33
CA ALA A 333 31.42 15.37 10.21
C ALA A 333 32.55 14.41 9.81
N ASN A 334 32.20 13.23 9.29
CA ASN A 334 33.18 12.19 8.94
C ASN A 334 33.53 12.14 7.44
N ASN A 335 33.03 13.08 6.63
CA ASN A 335 33.27 13.15 5.18
C ASN A 335 33.06 11.80 4.45
N ILE A 336 32.03 11.05 4.84
CA ILE A 336 31.81 9.71 4.31
C ILE A 336 31.55 9.79 2.79
N PRO A 337 32.33 9.07 1.94
CA PRO A 337 32.18 9.13 0.49
C PRO A 337 30.79 8.68 0.05
N LYS A 338 30.15 9.46 -0.84
CA LYS A 338 28.77 9.19 -1.31
C LYS A 338 28.58 7.82 -1.94
N GLN A 339 29.62 7.26 -2.58
CA GLN A 339 29.62 5.90 -3.14
C GLN A 339 29.55 4.81 -2.06
N LEU A 340 30.12 5.06 -0.86
CA LEU A 340 30.10 4.14 0.28
C LEU A 340 28.70 4.01 0.91
N ILE A 341 27.87 5.04 0.75
CA ILE A 341 26.53 5.18 1.33
C ILE A 341 25.47 4.45 0.45
N ARG A 342 25.82 4.02 -0.77
CA ARG A 342 24.83 3.51 -1.73
C ARG A 342 24.39 2.05 -1.50
N ASP A 343 25.31 1.17 -1.11
CA ASP A 343 25.06 -0.28 -1.17
C ASP A 343 24.61 -0.93 0.15
N ARG A 344 24.77 -0.28 1.31
CA ARG A 344 24.46 -0.90 2.61
C ARG A 344 23.88 0.04 3.67
N PHE A 345 23.59 1.29 3.29
CA PHE A 345 23.16 2.29 4.25
C PHE A 345 21.73 2.06 4.72
N PRO A 346 21.44 2.17 6.03
CA PRO A 346 20.15 1.82 6.60
C PRO A 346 19.01 2.67 6.03
N ILE A 347 17.90 2.02 5.68
CA ILE A 347 16.67 2.71 5.27
C ILE A 347 15.84 2.96 6.53
N ILE A 348 15.60 4.23 6.87
CA ILE A 348 14.80 4.58 8.05
C ILE A 348 13.38 4.92 7.60
N ILE A 349 12.39 4.28 8.21
CA ILE A 349 10.97 4.42 7.90
C ILE A 349 10.26 4.91 9.16
N CYS A 350 9.55 6.03 9.07
CA CYS A 350 8.61 6.45 10.09
C CYS A 350 7.20 6.00 9.74
N THR A 351 6.60 5.20 10.61
CA THR A 351 5.25 4.66 10.41
C THR A 351 4.15 5.62 10.87
N SER A 352 4.50 6.61 11.72
CA SER A 352 3.56 7.58 12.29
C SER A 352 2.38 6.88 12.99
N GLY A 353 2.71 5.97 13.90
CA GLY A 353 1.76 5.07 14.58
C GLY A 353 1.53 3.75 13.82
N CYS A 354 0.32 3.20 13.93
CA CYS A 354 -0.06 1.89 13.39
C CYS A 354 0.30 1.69 11.91
N PHE A 355 0.77 0.49 11.55
CA PHE A 355 1.15 0.19 10.16
C PHE A 355 -0.03 0.31 9.19
N ARG A 356 0.11 1.22 8.23
CA ARG A 356 -0.76 1.32 7.06
C ARG A 356 -0.33 0.31 6.00
N ALA A 357 -1.21 0.03 5.03
CA ALA A 357 -0.95 -0.92 3.96
C ALA A 357 0.34 -0.59 3.19
N ALA A 358 0.63 0.70 2.97
CA ALA A 358 1.85 1.15 2.28
C ALA A 358 3.15 0.70 2.98
N VAL A 359 3.21 0.78 4.32
CA VAL A 359 4.42 0.35 5.06
C VAL A 359 4.59 -1.16 4.93
N LEU A 360 3.52 -1.91 5.18
CA LEU A 360 3.56 -3.38 5.14
C LEU A 360 3.88 -3.89 3.73
N GLU A 361 3.32 -3.26 2.72
CA GLU A 361 3.56 -3.60 1.32
C GLU A 361 5.00 -3.26 0.90
N TYR A 362 5.50 -2.09 1.31
CA TYR A 362 6.90 -1.72 1.07
C TYR A 362 7.86 -2.74 1.71
N VAL A 363 7.61 -3.12 2.97
CA VAL A 363 8.40 -4.13 3.69
C VAL A 363 8.32 -5.49 2.98
N ARG A 364 7.13 -5.91 2.52
CA ARG A 364 6.95 -7.16 1.77
C ARG A 364 7.80 -7.17 0.50
N ILE A 365 7.69 -6.13 -0.33
CA ILE A 365 8.47 -5.99 -1.58
C ILE A 365 9.98 -6.02 -1.26
N CYS A 366 10.42 -5.37 -0.17
CA CYS A 366 11.82 -5.42 0.26
C CYS A 366 12.31 -6.83 0.58
N ILE A 367 11.52 -7.59 1.34
CA ILE A 367 11.86 -8.96 1.73
C ILE A 367 11.81 -9.92 0.54
N GLU A 368 10.84 -9.76 -0.36
CA GLU A 368 10.73 -10.59 -1.56
C GLU A 368 11.90 -10.40 -2.52
N ARG A 369 12.33 -9.14 -2.71
CA ARG A 369 13.49 -8.82 -3.56
C ARG A 369 14.82 -9.16 -2.90
N ASN A 370 14.89 -9.13 -1.57
CA ASN A 370 16.06 -9.54 -0.81
C ASN A 370 15.64 -10.32 0.45
N SER A 371 15.65 -11.64 0.35
CA SER A 371 15.28 -12.53 1.47
C SER A 371 16.16 -12.37 2.72
N LYS A 372 17.36 -11.78 2.59
CA LYS A 372 18.26 -11.47 3.71
C LYS A 372 17.99 -10.11 4.35
N CYS A 373 17.10 -9.28 3.78
CA CYS A 373 16.73 -7.99 4.33
C CYS A 373 16.15 -8.16 5.74
N ARG A 374 16.78 -7.54 6.74
CA ARG A 374 16.27 -7.51 8.11
C ARG A 374 15.45 -6.26 8.36
N VAL A 375 14.40 -6.42 9.14
CA VAL A 375 13.46 -5.37 9.52
C VAL A 375 13.54 -5.18 11.03
N TYR A 376 14.04 -4.03 11.44
CA TYR A 376 14.19 -3.64 12.84
C TYR A 376 13.07 -2.67 13.20
N PHE A 377 12.24 -2.99 14.20
CA PHE A 377 11.13 -2.12 14.61
C PHE A 377 11.31 -1.58 16.04
N SER A 378 11.08 -0.29 16.21
CA SER A 378 11.03 0.39 17.52
C SER A 378 9.76 1.22 17.64
N GLY A 379 9.13 1.14 18.80
CA GLY A 379 7.93 1.91 19.16
C GLY A 379 7.87 2.19 20.66
N ASP A 380 6.74 2.73 21.11
CA ASP A 380 6.50 2.99 22.53
C ASP A 380 6.45 1.69 23.35
N PHE A 381 6.86 1.73 24.61
CA PHE A 381 6.68 0.61 25.55
C PHE A 381 5.28 0.69 26.17
N ASP A 382 4.28 0.41 25.35
CA ASP A 382 2.89 0.30 25.74
C ASP A 382 2.19 -0.84 24.98
N ARG A 383 0.86 -0.95 25.12
CA ARG A 383 0.08 -1.96 24.41
C ARG A 383 0.20 -1.83 22.89
N ALA A 384 0.15 -0.61 22.35
CA ALA A 384 0.14 -0.38 20.91
C ALA A 384 1.49 -0.73 20.29
N GLY A 385 2.60 -0.30 20.88
CA GLY A 385 3.94 -0.62 20.38
C GLY A 385 4.24 -2.13 20.41
N ILE A 386 3.79 -2.84 21.45
CA ILE A 386 3.92 -4.30 21.53
C ILE A 386 3.05 -5.00 20.47
N GLU A 387 1.78 -4.59 20.31
CA GLU A 387 0.89 -5.14 19.29
C GLU A 387 1.41 -4.89 17.87
N MET A 388 2.05 -3.75 17.63
CA MET A 388 2.72 -3.45 16.38
C MET A 388 3.89 -4.43 16.13
N MET A 389 4.78 -4.60 17.10
CA MET A 389 5.89 -5.56 17.00
C MET A 389 5.40 -6.98 16.69
N GLU A 390 4.39 -7.45 17.41
CA GLU A 390 3.80 -8.79 17.22
C GLU A 390 3.18 -8.94 15.84
N LYS A 391 2.45 -7.92 15.37
CA LYS A 391 1.83 -7.90 14.04
C LYS A 391 2.87 -7.95 12.91
N LEU A 392 3.99 -7.24 13.03
CA LEU A 392 5.08 -7.35 12.03
C LEU A 392 5.69 -8.75 12.02
N LYS A 393 5.91 -9.36 13.20
CA LYS A 393 6.43 -10.73 13.30
C LYS A 393 5.46 -11.78 12.77
N GLU A 394 4.16 -11.55 12.91
CA GLU A 394 3.12 -12.41 12.33
C GLU A 394 3.22 -12.42 10.80
N TYR A 395 3.36 -11.25 10.18
CA TYR A 395 3.48 -11.16 8.72
C TYR A 395 4.86 -11.60 8.19
N PHE A 396 5.94 -11.32 8.92
CA PHE A 396 7.32 -11.51 8.46
C PHE A 396 8.20 -12.19 9.54
N PRO A 397 7.91 -13.45 9.90
CA PRO A 397 8.49 -14.10 11.09
C PRO A 397 10.01 -14.29 11.06
N LYS A 398 10.61 -14.41 9.86
CA LYS A 398 12.04 -14.65 9.69
C LYS A 398 12.89 -13.38 9.58
N ASN A 399 12.26 -12.23 9.31
CA ASN A 399 12.95 -11.00 8.93
C ASN A 399 12.85 -9.92 10.01
N VAL A 400 11.88 -10.00 10.93
CA VAL A 400 11.60 -8.94 11.91
C VAL A 400 12.30 -9.18 13.24
N SER A 401 13.03 -8.16 13.71
CA SER A 401 13.72 -8.14 14.99
C SER A 401 13.37 -6.89 15.81
N PRO A 402 13.32 -6.99 17.15
CA PRO A 402 13.10 -5.83 18.00
C PRO A 402 14.29 -4.87 17.97
N PHE A 403 14.01 -3.57 17.82
CA PHE A 403 15.01 -2.51 17.81
C PHE A 403 14.95 -1.73 19.12
N GLN A 404 15.83 -2.09 20.06
CA GLN A 404 15.83 -1.62 21.44
C GLN A 404 14.51 -1.84 22.22
N MET A 405 13.55 -2.59 21.67
CA MET A 405 12.36 -3.03 22.38
C MET A 405 12.67 -4.31 23.17
N ASN A 406 13.38 -4.16 24.28
CA ASN A 406 13.75 -5.26 25.17
C ASN A 406 13.59 -4.87 26.66
N ALA A 407 13.66 -5.86 27.56
CA ALA A 407 13.44 -5.66 28.99
C ALA A 407 14.45 -4.68 29.62
N LYS A 408 15.73 -4.76 29.23
CA LYS A 408 16.78 -3.88 29.74
C LYS A 408 16.48 -2.41 29.41
N THR A 409 16.12 -2.12 28.16
CA THR A 409 15.80 -0.76 27.71
C THR A 409 14.55 -0.23 28.40
N TYR A 410 13.51 -1.06 28.57
CA TYR A 410 12.31 -0.67 29.33
C TYR A 410 12.64 -0.28 30.77
N LEU A 411 13.39 -1.12 31.48
CA LEU A 411 13.79 -0.87 32.87
C LEU A 411 14.62 0.40 33.01
N ALA A 412 15.52 0.68 32.06
CA ALA A 412 16.28 1.93 32.05
C ALA A 412 15.36 3.15 31.86
N GLY A 413 14.36 3.05 30.98
CA GLY A 413 13.39 4.11 30.71
C GLY A 413 12.45 4.43 31.88
N LEU A 414 12.27 3.51 32.83
CA LEU A 414 11.47 3.74 34.04
C LEU A 414 12.01 4.85 34.95
N ASN A 415 13.30 5.19 34.83
CA ASN A 415 13.93 6.27 35.58
C ASN A 415 13.46 7.67 35.11
N GLY A 416 12.79 7.75 33.95
CA GLY A 416 12.23 8.98 33.39
C GLY A 416 10.78 9.28 33.82
N LYS A 417 10.23 10.37 33.28
CA LYS A 417 8.81 10.72 33.45
C LYS A 417 7.93 9.74 32.66
N CYS A 418 7.32 8.79 33.37
CA CYS A 418 6.43 7.79 32.80
C CYS A 418 4.96 8.13 33.08
N ARG A 419 4.06 7.62 32.22
CA ARG A 419 2.61 7.66 32.45
C ARG A 419 2.11 6.29 32.89
N GLU A 420 1.13 6.24 33.79
CA GLU A 420 0.47 4.98 34.15
C GLU A 420 -0.34 4.42 32.98
N LEU A 421 -0.30 3.09 32.83
CA LEU A 421 -1.14 2.34 31.90
C LEU A 421 -2.56 2.21 32.45
N SER A 422 -3.55 2.11 31.55
CA SER A 422 -4.91 1.78 31.94
C SER A 422 -4.99 0.34 32.46
N GLU A 423 -5.94 0.07 33.36
CA GLU A 423 -6.17 -1.29 33.89
C GLU A 423 -6.42 -2.29 32.75
N LYS A 424 -7.21 -1.89 31.76
CA LYS A 424 -7.46 -2.67 30.55
C LYS A 424 -6.19 -2.99 29.75
N ASP A 425 -5.31 -2.00 29.57
CA ASP A 425 -4.05 -2.24 28.83
C ASP A 425 -3.10 -3.15 29.62
N ARG A 426 -3.05 -3.00 30.95
CA ARG A 426 -2.30 -3.89 31.86
C ARG A 426 -2.77 -5.34 31.73
N GLU A 427 -4.09 -5.59 31.78
CA GLU A 427 -4.66 -6.93 31.63
C GLU A 427 -4.31 -7.56 30.28
N ILE A 428 -4.45 -6.80 29.18
CA ILE A 428 -4.12 -7.28 27.83
C ILE A 428 -2.63 -7.64 27.74
N LEU A 429 -1.74 -6.79 28.25
CA LEU A 429 -0.30 -7.01 28.23
C LEU A 429 0.12 -8.20 29.12
N ALA A 430 -0.52 -8.38 30.28
CA ALA A 430 -0.25 -9.51 31.17
C ALA A 430 -0.60 -10.86 30.53
N GLY A 431 -1.60 -10.88 29.65
CA GLY A 431 -2.00 -12.07 28.89
C GLY A 431 -1.10 -12.40 27.68
N LYS A 432 -0.12 -11.56 27.33
CA LYS A 432 0.78 -11.82 26.20
C LYS A 432 1.97 -12.70 26.59
N ASN A 433 2.48 -13.47 25.63
CA ASN A 433 3.60 -14.39 25.84
C ASN A 433 4.97 -13.68 25.99
N SER A 434 5.12 -12.50 25.37
CA SER A 434 6.36 -11.72 25.38
C SER A 434 6.77 -11.36 26.81
N GLU A 435 8.03 -11.63 27.17
CA GLU A 435 8.63 -11.24 28.45
C GLU A 435 8.52 -9.73 28.66
N LEU A 436 8.82 -8.94 27.62
CA LEU A 436 8.71 -7.48 27.66
C LEU A 436 7.28 -7.03 27.96
N ALA A 437 6.27 -7.66 27.34
CA ALA A 437 4.87 -7.30 27.55
C ALA A 437 4.44 -7.54 29.02
N ARG A 438 4.83 -8.69 29.59
CA ARG A 438 4.56 -9.02 30.99
C ARG A 438 5.29 -8.08 31.96
N LEU A 439 6.51 -7.68 31.62
CA LEU A 439 7.27 -6.72 32.41
C LEU A 439 6.62 -5.33 32.39
N ILE A 440 6.16 -4.88 31.21
CA ILE A 440 5.41 -3.63 31.08
C ILE A 440 4.11 -3.70 31.88
N ALA A 441 3.39 -4.83 31.87
CA ALA A 441 2.17 -5.00 32.66
C ALA A 441 2.44 -4.94 34.17
N LEU A 442 3.51 -5.61 34.63
CA LEU A 442 3.92 -5.68 36.03
C LEU A 442 4.20 -4.29 36.62
N HIS A 443 5.03 -3.49 35.94
CA HIS A 443 5.30 -2.12 36.37
C HIS A 443 4.14 -1.18 36.04
N GLY A 444 3.45 -1.46 34.94
CA GLY A 444 2.31 -0.73 34.40
C GLY A 444 2.55 0.75 34.16
N LYS A 445 3.77 1.05 33.74
CA LYS A 445 4.19 2.36 33.28
C LYS A 445 4.51 2.32 31.80
N LYS A 446 4.01 3.31 31.05
CA LYS A 446 4.39 3.58 29.67
C LYS A 446 5.74 4.31 29.66
N VAL A 447 6.68 3.78 28.88
CA VAL A 447 7.93 4.45 28.52
C VAL A 447 7.81 4.90 27.06
N TYR A 448 7.98 6.20 26.83
CA TYR A 448 7.87 6.81 25.51
C TYR A 448 9.14 6.56 24.68
N GLN A 449 9.00 6.38 23.38
CA GLN A 449 10.11 6.13 22.47
C GLN A 449 11.14 7.27 22.48
N GLU A 450 10.70 8.51 22.72
CA GLU A 450 11.58 9.68 22.86
C GLU A 450 12.62 9.50 23.97
N SER A 451 12.29 8.79 25.04
CA SER A 451 13.21 8.58 26.17
C SER A 451 14.40 7.67 25.83
N ILE A 452 14.30 6.91 24.73
CA ILE A 452 15.33 5.97 24.28
C ILE A 452 15.93 6.39 22.93
N ALA A 453 15.64 7.60 22.44
CA ALA A 453 16.08 8.07 21.12
C ALA A 453 17.61 8.02 20.96
N TYR A 454 18.35 8.36 22.03
CA TYR A 454 19.81 8.27 22.04
C TYR A 454 20.31 6.80 21.98
N ASP A 455 19.67 5.88 22.71
CA ASP A 455 20.02 4.45 22.66
C ASP A 455 19.78 3.86 21.26
N LEU A 456 18.74 4.33 20.55
CA LEU A 456 18.47 3.97 19.16
C LEU A 456 19.57 4.50 18.23
N TRP A 457 20.01 5.75 18.43
CA TRP A 457 21.10 6.34 17.68
C TRP A 457 22.40 5.57 17.85
N GLU A 458 22.77 5.21 19.09
CA GLU A 458 23.99 4.43 19.38
C GLU A 458 24.05 3.10 18.62
N VAL A 459 22.91 2.42 18.45
CA VAL A 459 22.86 1.18 17.67
C VAL A 459 22.92 1.44 16.17
N LEU A 460 22.19 2.44 15.66
CA LEU A 460 22.26 2.83 14.25
C LEU A 460 23.69 3.23 13.86
N LEU A 461 24.35 4.01 14.71
CA LEU A 461 25.73 4.43 14.52
C LEU A 461 26.67 3.24 14.40
N ARG A 462 26.54 2.22 15.27
CA ARG A 462 27.34 0.98 15.18
C ARG A 462 27.08 0.22 13.89
N GLU A 463 25.83 0.12 13.45
CA GLU A 463 25.49 -0.53 12.18
C GLU A 463 26.14 0.20 11.00
N ILE A 464 26.11 1.54 11.00
CA ILE A 464 26.76 2.37 9.97
C ILE A 464 28.28 2.18 10.02
N GLN A 465 28.89 2.21 11.20
CA GLN A 465 30.33 1.99 11.39
C GLN A 465 30.78 0.58 10.98
N CYS A 466 29.94 -0.45 11.20
CA CYS A 466 30.21 -1.80 10.70
C CYS A 466 30.16 -1.83 9.17
N VAL A 467 29.19 -1.16 8.56
CA VAL A 467 29.12 -1.01 7.09
C VAL A 467 30.36 -0.30 6.57
N GLU A 468 30.76 0.81 7.19
CA GLU A 468 32.00 1.51 6.88
C GLU A 468 33.20 0.58 7.00
N THR A 469 33.37 -0.14 8.11
CA THR A 469 34.53 -1.01 8.37
C THR A 469 34.63 -2.13 7.34
N VAL A 470 33.53 -2.84 7.06
CA VAL A 470 33.52 -3.91 6.06
C VAL A 470 33.78 -3.34 4.67
N MET A 471 33.25 -2.14 4.38
CA MET A 471 33.48 -1.46 3.10
C MET A 471 34.93 -0.96 2.97
N TYR A 472 35.53 -0.36 4.00
CA TYR A 472 36.94 0.02 4.05
C TYR A 472 37.84 -1.19 3.91
N GLN A 473 37.50 -2.34 4.51
CA GLN A 473 38.23 -3.59 4.29
C GLN A 473 38.13 -4.07 2.83
N THR A 474 36.94 -4.07 2.21
CA THR A 474 36.80 -4.36 0.77
C THR A 474 37.38 -3.27 -0.13
N TYR A 475 37.51 -2.03 0.34
CA TYR A 475 38.12 -0.92 -0.39
C TYR A 475 39.64 -0.91 -0.24
N GLU A 476 40.18 -1.41 0.87
CA GLU A 476 41.62 -1.64 1.08
C GLU A 476 42.08 -2.93 0.40
N GLU A 477 41.28 -4.01 0.46
CA GLU A 477 41.46 -5.18 -0.39
C GLU A 477 41.28 -4.78 -1.86
N GLY A 478 40.27 -3.95 -2.14
CA GLY A 478 39.99 -3.29 -3.42
C GLY A 478 41.17 -2.45 -3.92
N LYS A 479 41.79 -1.63 -3.05
CA LYS A 479 43.01 -0.85 -3.33
C LYS A 479 44.23 -1.74 -3.51
N ARG A 480 44.39 -2.80 -2.72
CA ARG A 480 45.43 -3.83 -2.93
C ARG A 480 45.24 -4.62 -4.22
N THR A 481 43.99 -4.77 -4.69
CA THR A 481 43.69 -5.29 -6.03
C THR A 481 43.75 -4.22 -7.12
N MET A 482 43.53 -2.92 -6.86
CA MET A 482 43.71 -1.81 -7.80
C MET A 482 45.19 -1.51 -8.03
N GLU A 483 46.05 -1.63 -7.02
CA GLU A 483 47.51 -1.68 -7.17
C GLU A 483 47.97 -2.86 -8.05
N LYS A 484 47.06 -3.78 -8.42
CA LYS A 484 47.28 -4.87 -9.37
C LYS A 484 46.34 -4.88 -10.59
N ARG A 485 45.33 -4.01 -10.66
CA ARG A 485 44.38 -3.97 -11.78
C ARG A 485 44.80 -2.82 -12.69
N LYS A 486 45.16 -3.16 -13.93
CA LYS A 486 45.43 -2.15 -14.96
C LYS A 486 44.13 -1.38 -15.28
N VAL A 487 44.28 -0.08 -15.49
CA VAL A 487 43.23 0.84 -15.90
C VAL A 487 42.90 0.56 -17.35
N GLU A 488 41.65 0.20 -17.64
CA GLU A 488 41.21 -0.17 -18.98
C GLU A 488 40.79 1.10 -19.74
N MET A 489 41.57 1.50 -20.75
CA MET A 489 41.30 2.69 -21.56
C MET A 489 40.96 2.29 -23.00
N PHE A 490 40.03 3.00 -23.64
CA PHE A 490 39.72 2.78 -25.06
C PHE A 490 40.06 4.02 -25.90
N LEU A 491 40.80 3.84 -26.99
CA LEU A 491 41.10 4.90 -27.95
C LEU A 491 40.15 4.80 -29.15
N SER A 492 39.16 5.68 -29.20
CA SER A 492 38.25 5.84 -30.34
C SER A 492 38.83 6.85 -31.35
N TYR A 493 38.99 6.41 -32.59
CA TYR A 493 39.55 7.21 -33.66
C TYR A 493 39.02 6.81 -35.04
N CYS A 494 39.16 7.70 -36.02
CA CYS A 494 38.92 7.37 -37.42
C CYS A 494 40.22 6.86 -38.08
N TRP A 495 40.14 5.87 -38.96
CA TRP A 495 41.31 5.29 -39.66
C TRP A 495 42.19 6.30 -40.39
N GLN A 496 41.65 7.45 -40.79
CA GLN A 496 42.42 8.52 -41.43
C GLN A 496 43.44 9.16 -40.47
N ASP A 497 43.22 9.03 -39.17
CA ASP A 497 44.05 9.59 -38.10
C ASP A 497 44.92 8.52 -37.41
N ASP A 498 45.09 7.34 -38.02
CA ASP A 498 45.80 6.19 -37.43
C ASP A 498 47.21 6.50 -36.97
N LYS A 499 47.93 7.41 -37.65
CA LYS A 499 49.26 7.86 -37.21
C LYS A 499 49.23 8.48 -35.81
N ILE A 500 48.31 9.41 -35.59
CA ILE A 500 48.16 10.12 -34.30
C ILE A 500 47.68 9.12 -33.23
N ALA A 501 46.70 8.27 -33.59
CA ALA A 501 46.21 7.24 -32.68
C ALA A 501 47.30 6.23 -32.28
N ALA A 502 48.17 5.84 -33.22
CA ALA A 502 49.28 4.93 -32.96
C ALA A 502 50.31 5.52 -32.01
N ASP A 503 50.61 6.82 -32.13
CA ASP A 503 51.52 7.52 -31.22
C ASP A 503 50.95 7.60 -29.79
N ILE A 504 49.66 7.91 -29.64
CA ILE A 504 48.97 7.93 -28.34
C ILE A 504 48.97 6.52 -27.71
N PHE A 505 48.63 5.50 -28.50
CA PHE A 505 48.61 4.13 -28.05
C PHE A 505 49.99 3.65 -27.61
N ALA A 506 51.04 3.89 -28.42
CA ALA A 506 52.39 3.47 -28.10
C ALA A 506 52.91 4.11 -26.80
N TYR A 507 52.57 5.37 -26.55
CA TYR A 507 52.92 6.05 -25.30
C TYR A 507 52.20 5.44 -24.09
N LEU A 508 50.87 5.39 -24.12
CA LEU A 508 50.07 4.96 -22.97
C LEU A 508 50.22 3.47 -22.66
N ASN A 509 50.48 2.63 -23.67
CA ASN A 509 50.75 1.21 -23.47
C ASN A 509 52.06 0.92 -22.71
N ASN A 510 52.98 1.90 -22.63
CA ASN A 510 54.21 1.80 -21.84
C ASN A 510 54.03 2.23 -20.38
N VAL A 511 52.87 2.77 -20.00
CA VAL A 511 52.56 3.15 -18.61
C VAL A 511 52.16 1.88 -17.83
N THR A 512 52.89 1.57 -16.76
CA THR A 512 52.82 0.29 -16.03
C THR A 512 51.40 -0.10 -15.56
N ASN A 513 50.56 0.89 -15.27
CA ASN A 513 49.22 0.72 -14.71
C ASN A 513 48.08 0.95 -15.73
N ILE A 514 48.38 1.12 -17.02
CA ILE A 514 47.38 1.32 -18.08
C ILE A 514 47.33 0.09 -19.00
N HIS A 515 46.11 -0.32 -19.34
CA HIS A 515 45.83 -1.23 -20.44
C HIS A 515 44.96 -0.50 -21.44
N ILE A 516 45.59 -0.01 -22.51
CA ILE A 516 44.91 0.72 -23.56
C ILE A 516 44.51 -0.24 -24.67
N HIS A 517 43.25 -0.18 -25.07
CA HIS A 517 42.70 -0.83 -26.25
C HIS A 517 42.63 0.21 -27.36
N ARG A 518 43.17 -0.15 -28.52
CA ARG A 518 42.81 0.48 -29.79
C ARG A 518 42.29 -0.63 -30.67
N ASP A 519 41.24 -0.37 -31.44
CA ASP A 519 40.93 -1.22 -32.57
C ASP A 519 41.30 -0.52 -33.86
N THR A 520 42.35 -1.02 -34.52
CA THR A 520 42.28 -1.14 -35.98
C THR A 520 41.12 -2.07 -36.25
N ILE A 521 39.97 -1.57 -36.71
CA ILE A 521 38.77 -2.34 -37.08
C ILE A 521 39.17 -3.64 -37.83
N ASP A 522 39.39 -4.69 -37.05
CA ASP A 522 39.43 -6.07 -37.45
C ASP A 522 38.77 -6.77 -36.27
N ILE A 523 37.46 -6.50 -36.14
CA ILE A 523 36.48 -7.49 -35.70
C ILE A 523 37.07 -8.83 -36.13
N LYS A 524 37.51 -9.67 -35.19
CA LYS A 524 38.05 -10.99 -35.56
C LYS A 524 37.07 -11.56 -36.56
N LYS A 525 37.54 -12.00 -37.74
CA LYS A 525 36.69 -12.56 -38.80
C LYS A 525 35.51 -13.30 -38.15
N TRP A 526 34.29 -12.82 -38.39
CA TRP A 526 32.99 -13.35 -37.89
C TRP A 526 32.43 -12.82 -36.55
N ASP A 527 33.06 -11.89 -35.84
CA ASP A 527 32.48 -11.28 -34.62
C ASP A 527 31.44 -10.17 -34.90
N SER A 528 30.57 -9.90 -33.93
CA SER A 528 29.52 -8.87 -34.02
C SER A 528 30.03 -7.51 -33.53
N ILE A 529 29.86 -6.47 -34.36
CA ILE A 529 30.12 -5.06 -33.98
C ILE A 529 29.34 -4.71 -32.71
N ARG A 530 28.13 -5.26 -32.55
CA ARG A 530 27.25 -5.01 -31.40
C ARG A 530 27.80 -5.61 -30.09
N ASP A 531 28.38 -6.81 -30.17
CA ASP A 531 28.93 -7.50 -29.00
C ASP A 531 30.26 -6.88 -28.56
N TYR A 532 31.02 -6.34 -29.52
CA TYR A 532 32.20 -5.52 -29.25
C TYR A 532 31.84 -4.21 -28.54
N MET A 533 30.79 -3.51 -28.99
CA MET A 533 30.37 -2.24 -28.41
C MET A 533 29.84 -2.37 -26.96
N ASN A 534 29.27 -3.52 -26.58
CA ASN A 534 28.94 -3.80 -25.17
C ASN A 534 30.19 -3.82 -24.25
N ASN A 535 31.40 -4.02 -24.79
CA ASN A 535 32.63 -3.97 -23.99
C ASN A 535 33.12 -2.54 -23.73
N ILE A 536 32.74 -1.53 -24.54
CA ILE A 536 33.12 -0.12 -24.34
C ILE A 536 32.50 0.43 -23.05
N GLU A 537 31.30 -0.04 -22.67
CA GLU A 537 30.68 0.31 -21.38
C GLU A 537 31.56 -0.06 -20.18
N ASN A 538 32.34 -1.15 -20.28
CA ASN A 538 33.19 -1.68 -19.21
C ASN A 538 34.58 -1.01 -19.11
N MET A 539 34.91 -0.09 -20.02
CA MET A 539 36.18 0.66 -19.98
C MET A 539 36.16 1.69 -18.85
N ASP A 540 37.30 1.97 -18.23
CA ASP A 540 37.44 2.99 -17.18
C ASP A 540 37.46 4.40 -17.79
N TYR A 541 38.16 4.59 -18.92
CA TYR A 541 38.25 5.85 -19.65
C TYR A 541 38.24 5.68 -21.17
N ILE A 542 37.83 6.71 -21.89
CA ILE A 542 37.74 6.72 -23.35
C ILE A 542 38.45 7.95 -23.91
N ILE A 543 39.41 7.76 -24.79
CA ILE A 543 40.09 8.82 -25.53
C ILE A 543 39.37 9.00 -26.86
N LEU A 544 38.89 10.20 -27.15
CA LEU A 544 38.15 10.54 -28.37
C LEU A 544 39.06 11.37 -29.28
N LEU A 545 39.59 10.80 -30.36
CA LEU A 545 40.40 11.54 -31.33
C LEU A 545 39.50 12.24 -32.37
N ILE A 546 39.16 13.50 -32.08
CA ILE A 546 38.14 14.27 -32.81
C ILE A 546 38.78 15.03 -33.97
N SER A 547 38.63 14.48 -35.18
CA SER A 547 38.96 15.09 -36.48
C SER A 547 37.69 15.36 -37.31
N ASP A 548 37.80 16.03 -38.47
CA ASP A 548 36.68 16.15 -39.42
C ASP A 548 36.19 14.76 -39.88
N ALA A 549 37.12 13.84 -40.13
CA ALA A 549 36.83 12.47 -40.50
C ALA A 549 36.09 11.70 -39.40
N TYR A 550 36.44 11.95 -38.13
CA TYR A 550 35.73 11.39 -36.97
C TYR A 550 34.28 11.89 -36.92
N LEU A 551 34.07 13.20 -37.02
CA LEU A 551 32.74 13.83 -36.91
C LEU A 551 31.79 13.50 -38.07
N ARG A 552 32.33 13.05 -39.20
CA ARG A 552 31.55 12.55 -40.36
C ARG A 552 31.38 11.03 -40.39
N SER A 553 32.03 10.30 -39.49
CA SER A 553 31.99 8.84 -39.41
C SER A 553 30.80 8.37 -38.57
N ARG A 554 29.95 7.53 -39.16
CA ARG A 554 28.77 6.96 -38.48
C ARG A 554 29.17 6.13 -37.26
N ASN A 555 30.24 5.34 -37.38
CA ASN A 555 30.67 4.46 -36.28
C ASN A 555 31.20 5.28 -35.10
N CYS A 556 32.08 6.25 -35.38
CA CYS A 556 32.65 7.12 -34.34
C CYS A 556 31.57 7.93 -33.63
N MET A 557 30.62 8.50 -34.36
CA MET A 557 29.52 9.27 -33.76
C MET A 557 28.51 8.36 -33.03
N TYR A 558 28.33 7.12 -33.46
CA TYR A 558 27.53 6.14 -32.73
C TYR A 558 28.19 5.78 -31.38
N GLU A 559 29.51 5.58 -31.34
CA GLU A 559 30.25 5.37 -30.09
C GLU A 559 30.07 6.57 -29.14
N VAL A 560 30.11 7.80 -29.65
CA VAL A 560 29.82 9.00 -28.86
C VAL A 560 28.42 8.94 -28.24
N LEU A 561 27.40 8.53 -29.00
CA LEU A 561 26.04 8.38 -28.47
C LEU A 561 25.96 7.35 -27.34
N GLU A 562 26.65 6.22 -27.48
CA GLU A 562 26.71 5.19 -26.43
C GLU A 562 27.39 5.71 -25.17
N VAL A 563 28.51 6.43 -25.32
CA VAL A 563 29.21 7.08 -24.20
C VAL A 563 28.32 8.13 -23.52
N MET A 564 27.56 8.91 -24.29
CA MET A 564 26.66 9.95 -23.77
C MET A 564 25.44 9.38 -23.01
N ARG A 565 25.17 8.06 -23.06
CA ARG A 565 24.11 7.44 -22.23
C ARG A 565 24.47 7.44 -20.74
N ASP A 566 25.76 7.42 -20.40
CA ASP A 566 26.20 7.55 -19.01
C ASP A 566 26.06 9.01 -18.55
N ARG A 567 25.30 9.28 -17.49
CA ARG A 567 25.11 10.64 -16.96
C ARG A 567 26.40 11.30 -16.44
N LYS A 568 27.47 10.53 -16.20
CA LYS A 568 28.79 11.00 -15.76
C LYS A 568 29.86 10.90 -16.85
N TYR A 569 29.49 10.69 -18.12
CA TYR A 569 30.42 10.48 -19.23
C TYR A 569 31.51 11.57 -19.39
N LYS A 570 31.21 12.83 -19.01
CA LYS A 570 32.20 13.93 -19.01
C LYS A 570 33.48 13.60 -18.25
N ASN A 571 33.37 12.84 -17.15
CA ASN A 571 34.50 12.44 -16.31
C ASN A 571 35.20 11.17 -16.81
N LYS A 572 34.68 10.58 -17.89
CA LYS A 572 35.14 9.32 -18.49
C LYS A 572 35.86 9.55 -19.82
N ILE A 573 35.74 10.74 -20.42
CA ILE A 573 36.29 11.04 -21.74
C ILE A 573 37.52 11.94 -21.70
N PHE A 574 38.45 11.69 -22.62
CA PHE A 574 39.59 12.54 -22.94
C PHE A 574 39.49 12.99 -24.41
N PRO A 575 38.90 14.16 -24.69
CA PRO A 575 38.84 14.69 -26.04
C PRO A 575 40.23 15.12 -26.53
N VAL A 576 40.65 14.58 -27.67
CA VAL A 576 41.86 14.95 -28.40
C VAL A 576 41.43 15.64 -29.69
N VAL A 577 41.43 16.98 -29.67
CA VAL A 577 40.90 17.77 -30.77
C VAL A 577 41.97 18.01 -31.82
N VAL A 578 41.78 17.47 -33.03
CA VAL A 578 42.77 17.56 -34.12
C VAL A 578 42.86 18.97 -34.70
N SER A 579 41.73 19.67 -34.79
CA SER A 579 41.65 21.05 -35.28
C SER A 579 40.70 21.86 -34.40
N LYS A 580 41.16 23.02 -33.91
CA LYS A 580 40.34 23.94 -33.10
C LYS A 580 39.22 24.63 -33.88
N GLU A 581 39.15 24.45 -35.20
CA GLU A 581 38.04 24.94 -36.03
C GLU A 581 36.68 24.38 -35.59
N ILE A 582 36.66 23.22 -34.94
CA ILE A 582 35.42 22.62 -34.40
C ILE A 582 34.77 23.46 -33.29
N TYR A 583 35.49 24.45 -32.72
CA TYR A 583 34.94 25.39 -31.75
C TYR A 583 34.17 26.55 -32.40
N ASN A 584 34.28 26.73 -33.73
CA ASN A 584 33.55 27.76 -34.44
C ASN A 584 32.08 27.33 -34.61
N PRO A 585 31.09 28.11 -34.14
CA PRO A 585 29.67 27.76 -34.28
C PRO A 585 29.22 27.50 -35.72
N THR A 586 29.85 28.15 -36.70
CA THR A 586 29.57 27.94 -38.13
C THR A 586 30.02 26.56 -38.59
N VAL A 587 31.18 26.11 -38.10
CA VAL A 587 31.72 24.78 -38.40
C VAL A 587 30.87 23.70 -37.71
N VAL A 588 30.47 23.91 -36.46
CA VAL A 588 29.51 23.03 -35.75
C VAL A 588 28.20 22.90 -36.53
N ALA A 589 27.62 24.01 -36.99
CA ALA A 589 26.40 24.01 -37.79
C ALA A 589 26.56 23.22 -39.10
N ASN A 590 27.74 23.24 -39.72
CA ASN A 590 28.01 22.45 -40.93
C ASN A 590 28.02 20.94 -40.65
N TYR A 591 28.47 20.49 -39.48
CA TYR A 591 28.39 19.07 -39.10
C TYR A 591 26.95 18.63 -38.80
N VAL A 592 26.17 19.47 -38.11
CA VAL A 592 24.74 19.21 -37.89
C VAL A 592 24.02 19.09 -39.22
N LYS A 593 24.27 20.04 -40.14
CA LYS A 593 23.70 20.02 -41.49
C LYS A 593 24.09 18.75 -42.26
N TYR A 594 25.36 18.35 -42.19
CA TYR A 594 25.82 17.11 -42.82
C TYR A 594 25.00 15.89 -42.36
N TRP A 595 24.77 15.75 -41.05
CA TRP A 595 23.97 14.63 -40.53
C TRP A 595 22.48 14.75 -40.84
N GLN A 596 21.93 15.96 -40.90
CA GLN A 596 20.55 16.19 -41.40
C GLN A 596 20.40 15.81 -42.88
N ASP A 597 21.37 16.16 -43.72
CA ASP A 597 21.38 15.80 -45.13
C ASP A 597 21.48 14.26 -45.31
N GLN A 598 22.29 13.59 -44.49
CA GLN A 598 22.36 12.11 -44.46
C GLN A 598 21.05 11.47 -43.96
N GLN A 599 20.41 12.05 -42.94
CA GLN A 599 19.10 11.61 -42.44
C GLN A 599 18.05 11.69 -43.55
N GLN A 600 17.93 12.85 -44.20
CA GLN A 600 16.95 13.07 -45.27
C GLN A 600 17.17 12.12 -46.44
N GLN A 601 18.43 11.91 -46.85
CA GLN A 601 18.77 10.97 -47.93
C GLN A 601 18.30 9.54 -47.61
N LEU A 602 18.44 9.10 -46.36
CA LEU A 602 17.97 7.79 -45.93
C LEU A 602 16.44 7.73 -45.84
N GLU A 603 15.79 8.76 -45.27
CA GLU A 603 14.32 8.86 -45.20
C GLU A 603 13.67 8.78 -46.59
N ASP A 604 14.19 9.54 -47.55
CA ASP A 604 13.71 9.54 -48.94
C ASP A 604 13.83 8.15 -49.55
N THR A 605 14.96 7.47 -49.32
CA THR A 605 15.19 6.11 -49.81
C THR A 605 14.23 5.11 -49.16
N LEU A 606 14.01 5.20 -47.85
CA LEU A 606 13.12 4.30 -47.11
C LEU A 606 11.65 4.52 -47.44
N SER A 607 11.24 5.76 -47.76
CA SER A 607 9.86 6.09 -48.16
C SER A 607 9.43 5.37 -49.44
N SER A 608 10.39 4.97 -50.28
CA SER A 608 10.16 4.22 -51.52
C SER A 608 10.03 2.70 -51.33
N LEU A 609 10.32 2.19 -50.12
CA LEU A 609 10.28 0.75 -49.81
C LEU A 609 8.94 0.33 -49.20
N ARG A 610 8.50 -0.90 -49.50
CA ARG A 610 7.33 -1.49 -48.83
C ARG A 610 7.65 -1.76 -47.36
N ILE A 611 6.68 -1.52 -46.49
CA ILE A 611 6.79 -1.69 -45.01
C ILE A 611 7.35 -3.07 -44.62
N GLN A 612 6.97 -4.12 -45.35
CA GLN A 612 7.41 -5.51 -45.11
C GLN A 612 8.93 -5.73 -45.33
N ASN A 613 9.59 -4.84 -46.08
CA ASN A 613 11.01 -4.93 -46.43
C ASN A 613 11.89 -3.96 -45.62
N LEU A 614 11.32 -3.23 -44.64
CA LEU A 614 12.07 -2.24 -43.87
C LEU A 614 13.08 -2.87 -42.90
N GLY A 615 12.83 -4.08 -42.39
CA GLY A 615 13.77 -4.80 -41.51
C GLY A 615 14.39 -3.92 -40.42
N ASN A 616 15.72 -3.93 -40.31
CA ASN A 616 16.49 -3.11 -39.37
C ASN A 616 16.81 -1.68 -39.89
N LEU A 617 16.36 -1.30 -41.09
CA LEU A 617 16.68 0.01 -41.68
C LEU A 617 16.06 1.17 -40.88
N ASN A 618 14.93 0.95 -40.22
CA ASN A 618 14.35 1.92 -39.29
C ASN A 618 15.26 2.17 -38.07
N GLN A 619 16.03 1.16 -37.66
CA GLN A 619 17.00 1.32 -36.57
C GLN A 619 18.21 2.15 -37.05
N ASP A 620 18.67 1.94 -38.28
CA ASP A 620 19.73 2.75 -38.88
C ASP A 620 19.33 4.22 -39.04
N LEU A 621 18.08 4.48 -39.45
CA LEU A 621 17.53 5.82 -39.52
C LEU A 621 17.50 6.49 -38.14
N LYS A 622 17.03 5.76 -37.12
CA LYS A 622 17.02 6.27 -35.74
C LYS A 622 18.43 6.64 -35.26
N ILE A 623 19.44 5.83 -35.59
CA ILE A 623 20.84 6.14 -35.23
C ILE A 623 21.29 7.46 -35.86
N ILE A 624 21.04 7.66 -37.16
CA ILE A 624 21.44 8.90 -37.84
C ILE A 624 20.69 10.11 -37.27
N GLN A 625 19.39 9.95 -36.97
CA GLN A 625 18.58 10.97 -36.32
C GLN A 625 19.15 11.34 -34.93
N ASP A 626 19.51 10.34 -34.12
CA ASP A 626 20.11 10.56 -32.81
C ASP A 626 21.48 11.25 -32.93
N ILE A 627 22.29 10.90 -33.92
CA ILE A 627 23.57 11.58 -34.20
C ILE A 627 23.31 13.05 -34.56
N ALA A 628 22.40 13.32 -35.50
CA ALA A 628 22.07 14.68 -35.94
C ALA A 628 21.58 15.55 -34.78
N ALA A 629 20.73 15.00 -33.90
CA ALA A 629 20.17 15.69 -32.75
C ALA A 629 21.22 16.02 -31.66
N ASN A 630 22.22 15.15 -31.46
CA ASN A 630 23.18 15.30 -30.36
C ASN A 630 24.55 15.87 -30.79
N THR A 631 24.83 16.00 -32.09
CA THR A 631 26.14 16.48 -32.59
C THR A 631 26.49 17.87 -32.05
N ALA A 632 25.52 18.79 -32.02
CA ALA A 632 25.74 20.15 -31.51
C ALA A 632 26.08 20.14 -30.01
N ASP A 633 25.32 19.39 -29.21
CA ASP A 633 25.52 19.30 -27.76
C ASP A 633 26.86 18.63 -27.41
N PHE A 634 27.25 17.60 -28.17
CA PHE A 634 28.55 16.96 -28.05
C PHE A 634 29.70 17.93 -28.35
N LEU A 635 29.61 18.68 -29.46
CA LEU A 635 30.67 19.64 -29.82
C LEU A 635 30.72 20.83 -28.85
N TYR A 636 29.57 21.29 -28.36
CA TYR A 636 29.50 22.31 -27.33
C TYR A 636 30.18 21.85 -26.04
N LEU A 637 29.91 20.62 -25.60
CA LEU A 637 30.60 20.00 -24.47
C LEU A 637 32.12 19.99 -24.68
N VAL A 638 32.58 19.46 -25.81
CA VAL A 638 34.02 19.36 -26.11
C VAL A 638 34.64 20.75 -26.12
N SER A 639 33.96 21.77 -26.64
CA SER A 639 34.45 23.15 -26.64
C SER A 639 34.51 23.81 -25.26
N ASP A 640 33.63 23.42 -24.33
CA ASP A 640 33.61 23.87 -22.93
C ASP A 640 34.73 23.21 -22.11
N MET A 641 35.29 22.09 -22.58
CA MET A 641 36.43 21.43 -21.96
C MET A 641 37.74 22.13 -22.33
N ASN A 642 38.61 22.34 -21.33
CA ASN A 642 39.95 22.89 -21.54
C ASN A 642 40.88 21.82 -22.14
N ASN A 643 40.70 21.51 -23.42
CA ASN A 643 41.40 20.41 -24.09
C ASN A 643 42.88 20.78 -24.36
N PRO A 644 43.83 19.87 -24.10
CA PRO A 644 45.24 20.10 -24.38
C PRO A 644 45.55 20.25 -25.87
N GLU A 645 46.71 20.82 -26.20
CA GLU A 645 47.27 20.72 -27.54
C GLU A 645 47.67 19.26 -27.84
N ILE A 646 47.47 18.82 -29.08
CA ILE A 646 47.78 17.44 -29.51
C ILE A 646 49.23 17.06 -29.19
N ALA A 647 50.16 18.00 -29.34
CA ALA A 647 51.58 17.77 -29.09
C ALA A 647 51.89 17.35 -27.64
N GLU A 648 51.02 17.72 -26.69
CA GLU A 648 51.20 17.48 -25.26
C GLU A 648 50.20 16.44 -24.71
N ILE A 649 49.35 15.88 -25.56
CA ILE A 649 48.19 15.07 -25.13
C ILE A 649 48.57 13.88 -24.27
N ASN A 650 49.66 13.21 -24.62
CA ASN A 650 50.17 12.02 -23.92
C ASN A 650 50.56 12.33 -22.47
N VAL A 651 51.23 13.48 -22.27
CA VAL A 651 51.67 13.95 -20.95
C VAL A 651 50.47 14.41 -20.13
N GLU A 652 49.57 15.18 -20.74
CA GLU A 652 48.40 15.73 -20.03
C GLU A 652 47.38 14.64 -19.64
N ILE A 653 47.17 13.60 -20.47
CA ILE A 653 46.36 12.43 -20.07
C ILE A 653 46.98 11.75 -18.85
N THR A 654 48.28 11.49 -18.88
CA THR A 654 48.99 10.80 -17.77
C THR A 654 48.92 11.61 -16.48
N LYS A 655 49.22 12.92 -16.55
CA LYS A 655 49.11 13.84 -15.42
C LYS A 655 47.70 13.90 -14.85
N LYS A 656 46.67 13.85 -15.70
CA LYS A 656 45.27 13.83 -15.25
C LYS A 656 44.92 12.54 -14.52
N LEU A 657 45.43 11.40 -15.00
CA LEU A 657 45.27 10.11 -14.34
C LEU A 657 46.02 10.08 -12.98
N GLU A 658 47.21 10.67 -12.88
CA GLU A 658 47.94 10.85 -11.62
C GLU A 658 47.17 11.76 -10.64
N GLU A 659 46.65 12.90 -11.10
CA GLU A 659 45.79 13.80 -10.29
C GLU A 659 44.55 13.09 -9.74
N TRP A 660 43.99 12.16 -10.52
CA TRP A 660 42.84 11.35 -10.10
C TRP A 660 43.21 10.16 -9.21
N GLY A 661 44.50 9.93 -8.95
CA GLY A 661 45.00 8.81 -8.15
C GLY A 661 44.75 7.45 -8.80
N VAL A 662 44.72 7.44 -10.13
CA VAL A 662 44.38 6.26 -10.96
C VAL A 662 45.63 5.46 -11.33
N ILE A 663 46.76 6.13 -11.58
CA ILE A 663 48.05 5.51 -11.92
C ILE A 663 49.16 5.87 -10.95
#